data_AF-A0A257EQI1-F1
#
_entry.id   AF-A0A257EQI1-F1
#
_cell.length_a   1.000
_cell.length_b   1.000
_cell.length_c   1.000
_cell.angle_alpha   90.00
_cell.angle_beta   90.00
_cell.angle_gamma   90.00
#
_symmetry.space_group_name_H-M   'P 1'
#
loop_
_entity.id
_entity.type
_entity.pdbx_description
1 polymer ?
#
loop_
_entity_poly.entity_id
_entity_poly.type
_entity_poly.pdbx_seq_one_letter_code
_entity_poly.pdbx_strand_id
1 'polypeptide(L)'
;MDAPFDRGEVDRASLDATERLRARLAGTPRAAPPPPRRGSLAWIAVAMLFVFALGLIANPWFESTVRSRLPFAAAPAANTDVAALQARIAQLEGRAPAAAPMPSERLARTEAQIETSTDQIARDAERIDRLTADVAALTATMAADKARGEAAIAALGARLPEVAAFHGKSPQQLRKIFQTDNSLWVDPEGQLFYACELQCAQHAPAKPAEIAVAEVIAESIAPTDQSPYDTSQAFLLHSRPGANRVIHLDFDGHTDNTPGYWKAGAASPAYNISGNNVAIFEDDERNHIIEIWQRVAEDYAMFDIDVTTEEPNIEALRKTSSSDAQFGMRCVIGGNGSTWYGASVGGVALSGTFDANQDVPCWVFPVGGTGFVPKNVAEAASHEVGHTLGLGHDGVEGGDGATLGQGNWAPIMGKGYYEPITQWSKGEYASPNNTQDDLAVMLTQGAVYRPDDHGGTLATATKLTADSITASVSGVIGRNTDLDCFRVEAVSGSLVINIKPTPLGANLRLEVKLYDSGGVLLQTATSADVSGASSGGTRPVTLSRTVSAGVFYVSVDGIGNGNPLTTGYTDYASLGQYTGSISGVVPGGFTWTSTTAGTKQWNTAGNWASGTVPNAAGISTRVNNDISGAQTIQLAGVTTLGSIDLGDSNSTHAFTLAANGGSMVFNNSGINANLSKTSGGNDIISAPVSLVDRLVVTQSASGTLTFSGGISGAGALTKAGAGTVVFASPNTYTGVTTLDDGLLLLHNASGLPGGIDNTVGAGESALAFEGGVLGLATGDFTRLMGTGAGQLDWVNGSGGFAAFGADRQVRLNNGTGSFSWNSTILGTGNILILSHSTATHTLDFRNGISFAGQKRAMHVEDGAAAVDATLSGKLTGGTSSGFTKTGPGVLSITNATNDYTGVTTVADGVLRLQHAAALPNGNLELTGGGVLGLGAADLTARTIGAGADQVQWLGSGGFAAFGANRAVRFTPDPNTSINWTDFIGTGRVLVLSHDTADATLDWQQRISLAGNLRVIQVDDGSAAIDAKMSGIIAGGSSGTTNIFSKSGAGTLAFTAQNTYWGETLINSGTLMIGDGGAVGGISQNTPIITVEPGAVLAVNRSNTLTQGTNALKVAITGDGGFTQTGSGNTVLMLANTYIGPTTVDAGTLTLGAAGVLPDA
;
A
#
# COMPACT_ATOMS: atom_id res chain seq x y z
N MET A 1 -38.18 13.78 55.14
CA MET A 1 -37.04 12.83 55.18
C MET A 1 -36.13 13.22 54.01
N ASP A 2 -35.45 14.35 54.05
CA ASP A 2 -34.54 14.91 55.08
C ASP A 2 -33.14 14.29 55.01
N ALA A 3 -32.30 14.83 54.13
CA ALA A 3 -31.02 15.48 54.48
C ALA A 3 -29.97 15.32 53.36
N PRO A 4 -29.51 16.42 52.71
CA PRO A 4 -28.27 16.44 51.95
C PRO A 4 -27.08 16.86 52.85
N PHE A 5 -25.93 16.25 52.61
CA PHE A 5 -24.58 16.65 53.05
C PHE A 5 -23.72 16.74 51.76
N ASP A 6 -22.76 17.64 51.56
CA ASP A 6 -22.45 18.93 52.20
C ASP A 6 -21.65 19.75 51.16
N ARG A 7 -21.69 21.09 51.23
CA ARG A 7 -20.87 22.00 50.42
C ARG A 7 -20.43 23.23 51.23
N GLY A 8 -19.39 23.05 52.04
CA GLY A 8 -18.38 24.08 52.34
C GLY A 8 -17.01 23.56 51.87
N GLU A 9 -16.06 24.36 51.40
CA GLU A 9 -16.00 25.83 51.30
C GLU A 9 -15.39 26.22 49.94
N VAL A 10 -15.98 27.23 49.27
CA VAL A 10 -15.28 28.01 48.23
C VAL A 10 -15.50 29.47 48.57
N ASP A 11 -14.42 30.15 48.98
CA ASP A 11 -14.50 31.46 49.60
C ASP A 11 -14.88 32.58 48.60
N ARG A 12 -15.55 33.62 49.11
CA ARG A 12 -16.30 34.65 48.38
C ARG A 12 -15.45 35.71 47.67
N ALA A 13 -14.16 35.47 47.47
CA ALA A 13 -13.22 36.47 46.94
C ALA A 13 -13.31 36.70 45.42
N SER A 14 -13.83 35.75 44.64
CA SER A 14 -13.80 35.79 43.15
C SER A 14 -14.94 36.58 42.49
N LEU A 15 -15.98 36.97 43.22
CA LEU A 15 -17.17 37.62 42.65
C LEU A 15 -17.07 39.17 42.58
N ASP A 16 -16.25 39.81 43.41
CA ASP A 16 -16.17 41.29 43.47
C ASP A 16 -15.26 41.92 42.38
N ALA A 17 -14.40 41.11 41.75
CA ALA A 17 -13.49 41.58 40.69
C ALA A 17 -14.22 41.85 39.35
N THR A 18 -15.22 41.04 39.02
CA THR A 18 -15.88 41.04 37.71
C THR A 18 -16.81 42.23 37.50
N GLU A 19 -17.45 42.74 38.55
CA GLU A 19 -18.34 43.90 38.45
C GLU A 19 -17.59 45.23 38.26
N ARG A 20 -16.40 45.37 38.87
CA ARG A 20 -15.57 46.58 38.77
C ARG A 20 -15.03 46.81 37.35
N LEU A 21 -14.88 45.75 36.55
CA LEU A 21 -14.44 45.84 35.16
C LEU A 21 -15.56 46.29 34.21
N ARG A 22 -16.81 45.87 34.45
CA ARG A 22 -17.99 46.33 33.69
C ARG A 22 -18.24 47.84 33.81
N ALA A 23 -17.94 48.43 34.97
CA ALA A 23 -18.16 49.86 35.22
C ALA A 23 -17.24 50.82 34.44
N ARG A 24 -16.16 50.34 33.80
CA ARG A 24 -15.17 51.19 33.10
C ARG A 24 -15.28 51.22 31.57
N LEU A 25 -16.15 50.41 30.96
CA LEU A 25 -16.19 50.21 29.50
C LEU A 25 -17.40 50.82 28.76
N ALA A 26 -18.26 51.58 29.45
CA ALA A 26 -19.42 52.23 28.83
C ALA A 26 -19.42 53.76 29.04
N GLY A 27 -19.10 54.54 28.00
CA GLY A 27 -19.32 56.01 28.02
C GLY A 27 -18.36 56.89 27.21
N THR A 28 -18.43 56.86 25.88
CA THR A 28 -18.04 57.99 24.99
C THR A 28 -19.28 58.89 24.74
N PRO A 29 -19.22 60.16 24.21
CA PRO A 29 -18.25 60.65 23.22
C PRO A 29 -17.88 62.17 23.14
N ARG A 30 -16.91 62.46 22.24
CA ARG A 30 -16.78 63.62 21.31
C ARG A 30 -16.36 65.03 21.80
N ALA A 31 -15.14 65.45 21.41
CA ALA A 31 -14.85 66.66 20.59
C ALA A 31 -13.38 66.65 20.07
N ALA A 32 -13.10 67.36 18.98
CA ALA A 32 -11.78 67.55 18.32
C ALA A 32 -11.73 68.96 17.68
N PRO A 33 -10.62 69.48 17.08
CA PRO A 33 -9.23 68.97 16.89
C PRO A 33 -8.21 69.92 17.62
N PRO A 34 -6.93 70.20 17.21
CA PRO A 34 -6.06 69.67 16.16
C PRO A 34 -4.68 69.09 16.63
N PRO A 35 -3.43 69.64 16.39
CA PRO A 35 -2.36 68.78 15.86
C PRO A 35 -1.02 68.84 16.65
N PRO A 36 0.11 68.29 16.13
CA PRO A 36 0.44 66.86 16.10
C PRO A 36 1.74 66.53 16.86
N ARG A 37 1.86 65.35 17.51
CA ARG A 37 3.18 64.78 17.90
C ARG A 37 3.24 63.26 17.70
N ARG A 38 4.43 62.79 17.29
CA ARG A 38 4.77 61.40 16.92
C ARG A 38 4.98 60.52 18.16
N GLY A 39 4.75 59.21 18.08
CA GLY A 39 5.33 58.26 19.05
C GLY A 39 4.72 56.87 19.18
N SER A 40 4.90 55.98 18.20
CA SER A 40 4.66 54.54 18.38
C SER A 40 5.45 53.67 17.37
N LEU A 41 6.78 53.69 17.49
CA LEU A 41 7.71 52.84 16.73
C LEU A 41 8.85 52.23 17.60
N ALA A 42 8.85 52.47 18.92
CA ALA A 42 9.98 52.15 19.80
C ALA A 42 10.01 50.70 20.33
N TRP A 43 8.87 50.02 20.44
CA TRP A 43 8.81 48.69 21.07
C TRP A 43 9.31 47.54 20.18
N ILE A 44 9.20 47.68 18.86
CA ILE A 44 9.69 46.67 17.91
C ILE A 44 11.23 46.68 17.86
N ALA A 45 11.86 47.86 17.93
CA ALA A 45 13.32 47.98 17.90
C ALA A 45 14.02 47.41 19.15
N VAL A 46 13.40 47.52 20.34
CA VAL A 46 13.98 46.97 21.59
C VAL A 46 13.90 45.45 21.63
N ALA A 47 12.79 44.87 21.17
CA ALA A 47 12.66 43.41 21.02
C ALA A 47 13.68 42.86 19.99
N MET A 48 13.83 43.53 18.84
CA MET A 48 14.84 43.15 17.85
C MET A 48 16.28 43.26 18.39
N LEU A 49 16.60 44.28 19.20
CA LEU A 49 17.94 44.38 19.83
C LEU A 49 18.22 43.26 20.83
N PHE A 50 17.21 42.79 21.58
CA PHE A 50 17.40 41.70 22.55
C PHE A 50 17.62 40.34 21.86
N VAL A 51 16.90 40.08 20.76
CA VAL A 51 17.12 38.91 19.91
C VAL A 51 18.48 38.97 19.22
N PHE A 52 18.90 40.16 18.75
CA PHE A 52 20.22 40.37 18.16
C PHE A 52 21.37 40.20 19.17
N ALA A 53 21.16 40.61 20.43
CA ALA A 53 22.14 40.43 21.51
C ALA A 53 22.31 38.96 21.92
N LEU A 54 21.24 38.17 21.96
CA LEU A 54 21.31 36.73 22.23
C LEU A 54 21.98 35.97 21.06
N GLY A 55 21.69 36.33 19.81
CA GLY A 55 22.35 35.76 18.63
C GLY A 55 23.86 36.04 18.55
N LEU A 56 24.37 37.08 19.24
CA LEU A 56 25.80 37.40 19.30
C LEU A 56 26.59 36.57 20.32
N ILE A 57 25.92 35.94 21.30
CA ILE A 57 26.57 35.13 22.34
C ILE A 57 26.81 33.68 21.86
N ALA A 58 26.05 33.21 20.86
CA ALA A 58 26.11 31.84 20.34
C ALA A 58 27.11 31.64 19.17
N ASN A 59 27.96 32.61 18.84
CA ASN A 59 28.84 32.54 17.67
C ASN A 59 30.29 32.12 18.05
N PRO A 60 30.84 31.00 17.53
CA PRO A 60 32.19 30.51 17.85
C PRO A 60 33.34 31.50 17.55
N TRP A 61 33.12 32.47 16.67
CA TRP A 61 34.10 33.52 16.36
C TRP A 61 34.36 34.48 17.55
N PHE A 62 33.36 34.65 18.44
CA PHE A 62 33.45 35.56 19.59
C PHE A 62 34.30 34.98 20.72
N GLU A 63 34.21 33.67 20.99
CA GLU A 63 34.99 33.02 22.05
C GLU A 63 36.51 33.08 21.81
N SER A 64 36.96 32.84 20.58
CA SER A 64 38.40 32.82 20.24
C SER A 64 39.04 34.22 20.25
N THR A 65 38.30 35.24 19.84
CA THR A 65 38.82 36.61 19.67
C THR A 65 38.79 37.43 20.97
N VAL A 66 37.88 37.12 21.91
CA VAL A 66 37.74 37.85 23.18
C VAL A 66 38.50 37.17 24.33
N ARG A 67 38.50 35.84 24.44
CA ARG A 67 39.28 35.12 25.48
C ARG A 67 40.80 35.32 25.35
N SER A 68 41.30 35.67 24.16
CA SER A 68 42.71 35.99 23.92
C SER A 68 43.11 37.42 24.33
N ARG A 69 42.17 38.26 24.81
CA ARG A 69 42.42 39.66 25.19
C ARG A 69 41.98 40.04 26.62
N LEU A 70 41.46 39.09 27.39
CA LEU A 70 41.12 39.27 28.81
C LEU A 70 41.93 38.29 29.67
N PRO A 71 42.78 38.77 30.59
CA PRO A 71 43.59 37.89 31.43
C PRO A 71 42.76 37.26 32.56
N PHE A 72 43.23 36.11 33.02
CA PHE A 72 42.77 35.32 34.19
C PHE A 72 41.55 34.41 34.00
N ALA A 73 41.85 33.21 33.49
CA ALA A 73 41.26 31.98 34.04
C ALA A 73 42.19 31.43 35.14
N ALA A 74 41.61 31.01 36.28
CA ALA A 74 42.07 29.98 37.23
C ALA A 74 41.61 30.28 38.67
N ALA A 75 40.89 29.34 39.27
CA ALA A 75 40.85 29.17 40.73
C ALA A 75 41.90 28.12 41.15
N PRO A 76 42.23 27.93 42.44
CA PRO A 76 41.95 28.76 43.62
C PRO A 76 43.23 29.09 44.45
N ALA A 77 43.45 30.34 44.87
CA ALA A 77 44.53 30.66 45.82
C ALA A 77 44.31 31.90 46.70
N ALA A 78 44.62 31.73 47.99
CA ALA A 78 44.96 32.71 49.03
C ALA A 78 44.91 34.23 48.72
N ASN A 79 43.82 34.86 49.15
CA ASN A 79 43.82 35.94 50.17
C ASN A 79 45.06 36.88 50.22
N THR A 80 45.28 37.70 49.20
CA THR A 80 46.36 38.72 49.18
C THR A 80 45.89 40.16 48.92
N ASP A 81 44.71 40.38 48.34
CA ASP A 81 44.24 41.74 47.98
C ASP A 81 43.65 42.57 49.14
N VAL A 82 43.25 41.94 50.26
CA VAL A 82 42.78 42.70 51.45
C VAL A 82 43.93 43.52 52.06
N ALA A 83 45.15 42.97 52.09
CA ALA A 83 46.34 43.68 52.55
C ALA A 83 46.71 44.84 51.61
N ALA A 84 46.52 44.67 50.30
CA ALA A 84 46.76 45.72 49.31
C ALA A 84 45.74 46.88 49.44
N LEU A 85 44.46 46.57 49.72
CA LEU A 85 43.44 47.59 50.02
C LEU A 85 43.71 48.32 51.34
N GLN A 86 44.06 47.60 52.41
CA GLN A 86 44.37 48.21 53.71
C GLN A 86 45.61 49.12 53.64
N ALA A 87 46.64 48.73 52.87
CA ALA A 87 47.79 49.60 52.61
C ALA A 87 47.41 50.85 51.79
N ARG A 88 46.45 50.74 50.86
CA ARG A 88 45.91 51.87 50.08
C ARG A 88 45.12 52.86 50.95
N ILE A 89 44.33 52.35 51.90
CA ILE A 89 43.56 53.15 52.86
C ILE A 89 44.50 53.88 53.83
N ALA A 90 45.49 53.18 54.39
CA ALA A 90 46.51 53.80 55.25
C ALA A 90 47.33 54.90 54.52
N GLN A 91 47.57 54.75 53.21
CA GLN A 91 48.18 55.81 52.38
C GLN A 91 47.28 57.04 52.17
N LEU A 92 45.96 56.88 52.24
CA LEU A 92 44.99 57.97 52.09
C LEU A 92 44.73 58.69 53.43
N GLU A 93 44.71 57.97 54.55
CA GLU A 93 44.58 58.55 55.89
C GLU A 93 45.81 59.37 56.32
N GLY A 94 47.01 59.01 55.83
CA GLY A 94 48.26 59.72 56.12
C GLY A 94 48.46 61.08 55.43
N ARG A 95 47.47 61.60 54.68
CA ARG A 95 47.56 62.88 53.93
C ARG A 95 46.45 63.87 54.28
N ALA A 96 46.19 64.07 55.58
CA ALA A 96 45.38 65.19 56.06
C ALA A 96 46.24 66.40 56.45
N PRO A 97 46.12 67.52 55.74
CA PRO A 97 46.14 68.83 56.40
C PRO A 97 44.94 69.71 56.00
N ALA A 98 44.36 70.35 57.02
CA ALA A 98 43.43 71.49 56.95
C ALA A 98 42.13 71.28 56.15
N ALA A 99 41.07 70.87 56.86
CA ALA A 99 39.70 70.96 56.36
C ALA A 99 39.24 72.41 56.16
N ALA A 100 38.45 72.64 55.11
CA ALA A 100 37.42 73.69 55.10
C ALA A 100 36.06 72.99 55.30
N PRO A 101 35.17 73.48 56.19
CA PRO A 101 33.91 72.78 56.48
C PRO A 101 32.98 72.82 55.27
N MET A 102 32.50 71.65 54.82
CA MET A 102 31.37 71.62 53.89
C MET A 102 30.12 72.17 54.62
N PRO A 103 29.31 73.02 53.99
CA PRO A 103 28.05 73.50 54.58
C PRO A 103 27.14 72.33 54.96
N SER A 104 26.44 72.44 56.08
CA SER A 104 25.55 71.40 56.62
C SER A 104 24.52 70.88 55.61
N GLU A 105 24.03 71.75 54.71
CA GLU A 105 23.14 71.35 53.61
C GLU A 105 23.76 70.43 52.56
N ARG A 106 25.09 70.42 52.39
CA ARG A 106 25.77 69.47 51.49
C ARG A 106 25.94 68.11 52.15
N LEU A 107 26.21 68.08 53.47
CA LEU A 107 26.30 66.84 54.23
C LEU A 107 24.94 66.13 54.24
N ALA A 108 23.88 66.83 54.67
CA ALA A 108 22.52 66.29 54.71
C ALA A 108 21.99 65.85 53.34
N ARG A 109 22.35 66.55 52.24
CA ARG A 109 22.03 66.09 50.88
C ARG A 109 22.78 64.83 50.50
N THR A 110 24.05 64.71 50.87
CA THR A 110 24.87 63.52 50.56
C THR A 110 24.40 62.31 51.36
N GLU A 111 24.07 62.49 52.65
CA GLU A 111 23.50 61.46 53.51
C GLU A 111 22.14 60.97 52.98
N ALA A 112 21.22 61.87 52.64
CA ALA A 112 19.95 61.50 52.02
C ALA A 112 20.13 60.80 50.66
N GLN A 113 21.15 61.17 49.88
CA GLN A 113 21.46 60.52 48.60
C GLN A 113 22.04 59.12 48.79
N ILE A 114 22.82 58.89 49.86
CA ILE A 114 23.34 57.58 50.26
C ILE A 114 22.19 56.69 50.77
N GLU A 115 21.30 57.22 51.62
CA GLU A 115 20.14 56.50 52.15
C GLU A 115 19.20 56.07 51.01
N THR A 116 18.85 56.99 50.10
CA THR A 116 18.05 56.68 48.91
C THR A 116 18.72 55.64 48.00
N SER A 117 20.05 55.69 47.87
CA SER A 117 20.80 54.70 47.08
C SER A 117 20.85 53.33 47.76
N THR A 118 20.89 53.29 49.10
CA THR A 118 20.88 52.06 49.90
C THR A 118 19.52 51.36 49.80
N ASP A 119 18.42 52.12 49.91
CA ASP A 119 17.05 51.64 49.70
C ASP A 119 16.79 51.17 48.25
N GLN A 120 17.49 51.74 47.27
CA GLN A 120 17.43 51.27 45.88
C GLN A 120 18.17 49.95 45.72
N ILE A 121 19.39 49.83 46.27
CA ILE A 121 20.18 48.59 46.28
C ILE A 121 19.43 47.45 46.98
N ALA A 122 18.75 47.71 48.11
CA ALA A 122 17.96 46.70 48.80
C ALA A 122 16.76 46.20 47.97
N ARG A 123 16.07 47.10 47.26
CA ARG A 123 14.98 46.75 46.34
C ARG A 123 15.45 46.01 45.09
N ASP A 124 16.62 46.37 44.58
CA ASP A 124 17.24 45.68 43.45
C ASP A 124 17.74 44.29 43.86
N ALA A 125 18.25 44.11 45.10
CA ALA A 125 18.60 42.80 45.65
C ALA A 125 17.37 41.88 45.77
N GLU A 126 16.26 42.31 46.38
CA GLU A 126 15.02 41.51 46.38
C GLU A 126 14.51 41.20 44.97
N ARG A 127 14.71 42.13 44.01
CA ARG A 127 14.31 41.92 42.61
C ARG A 127 15.19 40.87 41.93
N ILE A 128 16.48 40.84 42.26
CA ILE A 128 17.42 39.80 41.82
C ILE A 128 17.04 38.46 42.44
N ASP A 129 16.71 38.40 43.73
CA ASP A 129 16.29 37.14 44.38
C ASP A 129 14.98 36.61 43.79
N ARG A 130 13.98 37.47 43.55
CA ARG A 130 12.75 37.10 42.84
C ARG A 130 13.03 36.62 41.42
N LEU A 131 13.83 37.34 40.65
CA LEU A 131 14.23 36.91 39.30
C LEU A 131 15.03 35.60 39.32
N THR A 132 15.82 35.34 40.36
CA THR A 132 16.58 34.10 40.52
C THR A 132 15.66 32.92 40.86
N ALA A 133 14.64 33.15 41.69
CA ALA A 133 13.58 32.17 41.96
C ALA A 133 12.71 31.90 40.73
N ASP A 134 12.31 32.94 40.00
CA ASP A 134 11.56 32.83 38.74
C ASP A 134 12.38 32.10 37.67
N VAL A 135 13.69 32.38 37.55
CA VAL A 135 14.60 31.65 36.65
C VAL A 135 14.81 30.22 37.11
N ALA A 136 14.92 29.93 38.41
CA ALA A 136 15.01 28.56 38.92
C ALA A 136 13.72 27.76 38.65
N ALA A 137 12.55 28.38 38.83
CA ALA A 137 11.27 27.79 38.48
C ALA A 137 11.13 27.59 36.96
N LEU A 138 11.55 28.56 36.14
CA LEU A 138 11.57 28.44 34.69
C LEU A 138 12.54 27.33 34.23
N THR A 139 13.70 27.20 34.87
CA THR A 139 14.69 26.14 34.60
C THR A 139 14.15 24.76 35.00
N ALA A 140 13.44 24.66 36.13
CA ALA A 140 12.75 23.44 36.53
C ALA A 140 11.55 23.10 35.60
N THR A 141 10.93 24.10 34.99
CA THR A 141 9.86 23.91 33.99
C THR A 141 10.43 23.54 32.61
N MET A 142 11.63 24.03 32.27
CA MET A 142 12.40 23.64 31.08
C MET A 142 13.09 22.27 31.21
N ALA A 143 13.12 21.69 32.42
CA ALA A 143 13.64 20.34 32.68
C ALA A 143 12.62 19.22 32.40
N ALA A 144 11.41 19.57 31.92
CA ALA A 144 10.36 18.63 31.55
C ALA A 144 10.18 18.57 30.01
N ASP A 145 10.61 17.45 29.42
CA ASP A 145 9.88 16.64 28.41
C ASP A 145 10.83 15.98 27.40
N LYS A 146 11.86 16.68 26.90
CA LYS A 146 12.94 16.14 26.02
C LYS A 146 14.01 17.20 25.72
N ALA A 147 15.27 16.78 25.53
CA ALA A 147 16.40 17.66 25.21
C ALA A 147 17.22 17.14 24.01
N ARG A 148 17.85 18.06 23.25
CA ARG A 148 18.81 17.76 22.15
C ARG A 148 20.01 18.71 22.19
N GLY A 149 21.05 18.46 21.41
CA GLY A 149 22.20 19.37 21.31
C GLY A 149 22.97 19.55 22.61
N GLU A 150 23.56 20.73 22.79
CA GLU A 150 24.20 21.14 24.05
C GLU A 150 23.24 21.08 25.26
N ALA A 151 21.93 21.24 25.04
CA ALA A 151 20.94 21.11 26.11
C ALA A 151 20.81 19.66 26.60
N ALA A 152 20.93 18.66 25.73
CA ALA A 152 20.99 17.25 26.12
C ALA A 152 22.27 16.93 26.92
N ILE A 153 23.42 17.44 26.46
CA ILE A 153 24.70 17.28 27.16
C ILE A 153 24.64 17.90 28.57
N ALA A 154 24.03 19.08 28.71
CA ALA A 154 23.81 19.75 29.98
C ALA A 154 22.81 19.01 30.88
N ALA A 155 21.69 18.54 30.33
CA ALA A 155 20.65 17.81 31.07
C ALA A 155 21.15 16.45 31.60
N LEU A 156 21.89 15.69 30.78
CA LEU A 156 22.50 14.43 31.20
C LEU A 156 23.59 14.63 32.24
N GLY A 157 24.43 15.67 32.10
CA GLY A 157 25.43 16.06 33.10
C GLY A 157 26.30 14.89 33.57
N ALA A 158 26.12 14.49 34.83
CA ALA A 158 26.85 13.37 35.45
C ALA A 158 26.38 11.97 35.00
N ARG A 159 25.16 11.83 34.44
CA ARG A 159 24.61 10.59 33.89
C ARG A 159 25.03 10.32 32.45
N LEU A 160 25.64 11.29 31.77
CA LEU A 160 26.12 11.11 30.39
C LEU A 160 26.99 9.84 30.20
N PRO A 161 27.93 9.48 31.10
CA PRO A 161 28.72 8.25 30.93
C PRO A 161 27.92 6.96 31.12
N GLU A 162 26.88 6.98 31.95
CA GLU A 162 25.95 5.87 32.17
C GLU A 162 25.10 5.63 30.92
N VAL A 163 24.45 6.68 30.40
CA VAL A 163 23.65 6.64 29.17
C VAL A 163 24.48 6.28 27.95
N ALA A 164 25.69 6.84 27.83
CA ALA A 164 26.60 6.47 26.75
C ALA A 164 26.96 4.98 26.80
N ALA A 165 27.32 4.45 27.98
CA ALA A 165 27.65 3.04 28.15
C ALA A 165 26.45 2.11 27.87
N PHE A 166 25.24 2.50 28.26
CA PHE A 166 24.00 1.75 27.97
C PHE A 166 23.80 1.58 26.46
N HIS A 167 23.94 2.66 25.67
CA HIS A 167 23.85 2.61 24.21
C HIS A 167 25.15 2.21 23.49
N GLY A 168 26.12 1.61 24.20
CA GLY A 168 27.36 1.09 23.63
C GLY A 168 28.35 2.14 23.09
N LYS A 169 28.23 3.41 23.52
CA LYS A 169 29.06 4.54 23.06
C LYS A 169 29.97 5.07 24.18
N SER A 170 31.09 5.69 23.82
CA SER A 170 31.86 6.50 24.79
C SER A 170 31.16 7.84 25.07
N PRO A 171 31.41 8.48 26.24
CA PRO A 171 30.87 9.80 26.53
C PRO A 171 31.25 10.87 25.49
N GLN A 172 32.41 10.72 24.85
CA GLN A 172 32.91 11.58 23.78
C GLN A 172 32.15 11.36 22.47
N GLN A 173 31.87 10.11 22.09
CA GLN A 173 31.05 9.80 20.92
C GLN A 173 29.63 10.34 21.08
N LEU A 174 28.98 10.09 22.23
CA LEU A 174 27.62 10.58 22.45
C LEU A 174 27.54 12.12 22.46
N ARG A 175 28.56 12.81 23.03
CA ARG A 175 28.68 14.27 22.89
C ARG A 175 28.81 14.72 21.45
N LYS A 176 29.67 14.08 20.65
CA LYS A 176 29.83 14.42 19.23
C LYS A 176 28.50 14.30 18.49
N ILE A 177 27.76 13.20 18.68
CA ILE A 177 26.49 12.97 18.00
C ILE A 177 25.47 14.06 18.37
N PHE A 178 25.28 14.38 19.66
CA PHE A 178 24.40 15.51 20.04
C PHE A 178 24.82 16.84 19.40
N GLN A 179 26.12 17.07 19.20
CA GLN A 179 26.63 18.31 18.58
C GLN A 179 26.51 18.36 17.05
N THR A 180 26.42 17.21 16.37
CA THR A 180 26.36 17.11 14.90
C THR A 180 25.01 16.68 14.35
N ASP A 181 24.14 16.12 15.19
CA ASP A 181 22.83 15.60 14.82
C ASP A 181 21.73 16.26 15.66
N ASN A 182 21.04 17.22 15.03
CA ASN A 182 19.94 17.93 15.63
C ASN A 182 18.65 17.09 15.75
N SER A 183 18.59 15.90 15.15
CA SER A 183 17.46 14.98 15.26
C SER A 183 17.61 13.96 16.39
N LEU A 184 18.78 13.83 17.03
CA LEU A 184 18.94 13.03 18.25
C LEU A 184 18.45 13.79 19.49
N TRP A 185 17.52 13.17 20.22
CA TRP A 185 17.00 13.64 21.50
C TRP A 185 17.27 12.63 22.63
N VAL A 186 17.13 13.12 23.86
CA VAL A 186 17.12 12.33 25.09
C VAL A 186 15.99 12.80 26.01
N ASP A 187 15.34 11.85 26.69
CA ASP A 187 14.32 12.10 27.71
C ASP A 187 14.94 12.23 29.13
N PRO A 188 14.15 12.54 30.18
CA PRO A 188 14.65 12.59 31.56
C PRO A 188 15.17 11.25 32.08
N GLU A 189 14.61 10.14 31.60
CA GLU A 189 14.98 8.77 31.95
C GLU A 189 16.35 8.38 31.37
N GLY A 190 16.79 9.03 30.29
CA GLY A 190 18.07 8.83 29.62
C GLY A 190 17.99 8.04 28.31
N GLN A 191 16.78 7.77 27.82
CA GLN A 191 16.52 7.02 26.59
C GLN A 191 16.79 7.88 25.36
N LEU A 192 17.61 7.38 24.44
CA LEU A 192 17.92 8.05 23.18
C LEU A 192 16.87 7.74 22.12
N PHE A 193 16.43 8.78 21.40
CA PHE A 193 15.49 8.63 20.28
C PHE A 193 15.76 9.66 19.18
N TYR A 194 15.44 9.27 17.95
CA TYR A 194 15.53 10.12 16.79
C TYR A 194 14.16 10.68 16.42
N ALA A 195 14.15 11.93 15.98
CA ALA A 195 12.97 12.59 15.42
C ALA A 195 13.34 13.22 14.09
N CYS A 196 13.00 12.53 13.01
CA CYS A 196 13.71 12.64 11.76
C CYS A 196 13.01 13.65 10.85
N GLU A 197 13.69 14.76 10.54
CA GLU A 197 13.19 15.80 9.64
C GLU A 197 13.32 15.36 8.15
N LEU A 198 12.80 14.17 7.85
CA LEU A 198 12.65 13.58 6.51
C LEU A 198 11.36 14.11 5.85
N GLN A 199 11.18 15.43 5.84
CA GLN A 199 10.07 16.05 5.12
C GLN A 199 10.39 16.09 3.63
N CYS A 200 9.46 15.64 2.78
CA CYS A 200 9.57 15.95 1.35
C CYS A 200 9.32 17.46 1.17
N ALA A 201 10.33 18.20 0.69
CA ALA A 201 10.20 19.64 0.52
C ALA A 201 9.07 19.98 -0.47
N GLN A 202 8.30 21.04 -0.18
CA GLN A 202 7.42 21.69 -1.17
C GLN A 202 8.25 22.47 -2.22
N HIS A 203 9.18 21.79 -2.89
CA HIS A 203 9.57 22.20 -4.23
C HIS A 203 8.40 21.85 -5.14
N ALA A 204 7.70 22.88 -5.62
CA ALA A 204 6.93 22.74 -6.84
C ALA A 204 7.86 22.11 -7.89
N PRO A 205 7.49 21.00 -8.55
CA PRO A 205 8.34 20.43 -9.57
C PRO A 205 8.60 21.52 -10.59
N ALA A 206 9.88 21.83 -10.81
CA ALA A 206 10.24 22.52 -12.04
C ALA A 206 9.66 21.66 -13.16
N LYS A 207 8.73 22.22 -13.95
CA LYS A 207 8.19 21.54 -15.13
C LYS A 207 9.36 20.86 -15.83
N PRO A 208 9.32 19.54 -16.09
CA PRO A 208 10.29 18.94 -16.99
C PRO A 208 10.30 19.80 -18.25
N ALA A 209 11.48 20.27 -18.64
CA ALA A 209 11.61 20.80 -20.00
C ALA A 209 11.18 19.66 -20.92
N GLU A 210 10.27 19.94 -21.86
CA GLU A 210 9.85 18.97 -22.86
C GLU A 210 11.10 18.49 -23.61
N ILE A 211 11.60 17.32 -23.23
CA ILE A 211 12.61 16.63 -24.00
C ILE A 211 11.87 16.14 -25.23
N ALA A 212 12.04 16.87 -26.34
CA ALA A 212 11.55 16.47 -27.64
C ALA A 212 11.93 15.01 -27.87
N VAL A 213 10.93 14.17 -28.13
CA VAL A 213 11.11 12.73 -28.30
C VAL A 213 11.95 12.49 -29.56
N ALA A 214 13.25 12.36 -29.36
CA ALA A 214 14.15 11.85 -30.38
C ALA A 214 13.82 10.37 -30.57
N GLU A 215 13.32 10.04 -31.76
CA GLU A 215 12.89 8.72 -32.19
C GLU A 215 14.05 7.72 -32.10
N VAL A 216 14.11 6.95 -30.99
CA VAL A 216 15.03 5.81 -30.85
C VAL A 216 14.28 4.53 -31.18
N ILE A 217 14.49 4.12 -32.44
CA ILE A 217 14.22 2.79 -33.01
C ILE A 217 14.22 1.65 -31.99
N ALA A 218 13.13 0.86 -32.02
CA ALA A 218 12.90 -0.24 -31.10
C ALA A 218 13.81 -1.44 -31.36
N GLU A 219 14.46 -1.93 -30.30
CA GLU A 219 14.75 -3.35 -30.11
C GLU A 219 14.14 -3.81 -28.77
N SER A 220 13.73 -5.07 -28.71
CA SER A 220 12.67 -5.53 -27.82
C SER A 220 13.02 -5.54 -26.33
N ILE A 221 12.20 -4.85 -25.53
CA ILE A 221 11.93 -5.22 -24.14
C ILE A 221 10.46 -5.66 -24.10
N ALA A 222 10.18 -6.83 -23.52
CA ALA A 222 8.84 -7.39 -23.48
C ALA A 222 7.88 -6.53 -22.63
N PRO A 223 6.57 -6.49 -22.95
CA PRO A 223 5.59 -5.87 -22.07
C PRO A 223 5.42 -6.69 -20.78
N THR A 224 5.04 -5.99 -19.70
CA THR A 224 4.56 -6.54 -18.42
C THR A 224 5.46 -7.59 -17.72
N ASP A 225 6.23 -7.14 -16.74
CA ASP A 225 6.10 -7.71 -15.39
C ASP A 225 5.31 -6.66 -14.59
N GLN A 226 4.01 -6.89 -14.36
CA GLN A 226 3.34 -6.22 -13.22
C GLN A 226 3.89 -6.84 -11.93
N SER A 227 3.66 -6.17 -10.79
CA SER A 227 3.98 -6.79 -9.49
C SER A 227 3.30 -8.17 -9.43
N PRO A 228 4.01 -9.26 -9.08
CA PRO A 228 3.43 -10.61 -9.08
C PRO A 228 2.43 -10.84 -7.94
N TYR A 229 2.08 -9.78 -7.22
CA TYR A 229 1.20 -9.76 -6.07
C TYR A 229 -0.11 -9.07 -6.46
N ASP A 230 -1.23 -9.76 -6.20
CA ASP A 230 -2.55 -9.17 -6.29
C ASP A 230 -2.81 -8.26 -5.07
N THR A 231 -3.66 -7.25 -5.25
CA THR A 231 -4.06 -6.32 -4.18
C THR A 231 -4.59 -7.06 -2.95
N SER A 232 -5.33 -8.16 -3.12
CA SER A 232 -5.85 -8.98 -2.01
C SER A 232 -4.75 -9.48 -1.06
N GLN A 233 -3.50 -9.57 -1.52
CA GLN A 233 -2.36 -10.05 -0.74
C GLN A 233 -1.71 -8.97 0.13
N ALA A 234 -2.12 -7.70 0.05
CA ALA A 234 -1.42 -6.57 0.68
C ALA A 234 -1.17 -6.71 2.19
N PHE A 235 -1.97 -7.51 2.90
CA PHE A 235 -1.86 -7.79 4.36
C PHE A 235 -1.46 -9.24 4.67
N LEU A 236 -0.88 -9.94 3.69
CA LEU A 236 -0.46 -11.35 3.75
C LEU A 236 0.97 -11.52 3.20
N LEU A 237 1.74 -10.43 3.13
CA LEU A 237 3.07 -10.43 2.51
C LEU A 237 4.13 -10.85 3.53
N HIS A 238 5.05 -11.72 3.11
CA HIS A 238 6.18 -12.19 3.90
C HIS A 238 7.40 -12.29 3.01
N SER A 239 8.51 -11.68 3.44
CA SER A 239 9.78 -11.68 2.68
C SER A 239 10.63 -12.90 2.99
N ARG A 240 10.43 -13.52 4.16
CA ARG A 240 11.08 -14.77 4.57
C ARG A 240 10.24 -15.50 5.63
N PRO A 241 9.12 -16.14 5.23
CA PRO A 241 8.27 -16.89 6.16
C PRO A 241 9.07 -17.83 7.07
N GLY A 242 8.88 -17.70 8.38
CA GLY A 242 9.53 -18.54 9.38
C GLY A 242 10.95 -18.12 9.78
N ALA A 243 11.40 -16.91 9.41
CA ALA A 243 12.60 -16.32 9.99
C ALA A 243 12.45 -16.09 11.50
N ASN A 244 13.58 -16.09 12.21
CA ASN A 244 13.62 -15.87 13.66
C ASN A 244 13.55 -14.39 14.07
N ARG A 245 13.50 -13.47 13.10
CA ARG A 245 13.32 -12.02 13.33
C ARG A 245 12.17 -11.51 12.49
N VAL A 246 11.42 -10.56 13.03
CA VAL A 246 10.24 -9.98 12.35
C VAL A 246 10.31 -8.46 12.32
N ILE A 247 10.02 -7.86 11.16
CA ILE A 247 9.65 -6.45 11.03
C ILE A 247 8.21 -6.44 10.55
N HIS A 248 7.27 -6.07 11.41
CA HIS A 248 5.87 -5.88 11.00
C HIS A 248 5.66 -4.45 10.52
N LEU A 249 5.20 -4.29 9.28
CA LEU A 249 4.80 -3.01 8.70
C LEU A 249 3.29 -2.81 8.95
N ASP A 250 2.97 -2.11 10.04
CA ASP A 250 1.59 -1.89 10.49
C ASP A 250 0.98 -0.70 9.76
N PHE A 251 0.07 -0.99 8.83
CA PHE A 251 -0.73 -0.02 8.09
C PHE A 251 -2.16 0.12 8.64
N ASP A 252 -2.62 -0.79 9.50
CA ASP A 252 -3.99 -0.85 10.05
C ASP A 252 -4.24 0.21 11.14
N GLY A 253 -3.16 0.75 11.69
CA GLY A 253 -3.21 1.82 12.67
C GLY A 253 -3.10 1.28 14.10
N HIS A 254 -2.29 1.97 14.88
CA HIS A 254 -1.80 1.49 16.17
C HIS A 254 -2.12 2.48 17.28
N THR A 255 -2.43 1.98 18.48
CA THR A 255 -2.45 2.78 19.71
C THR A 255 -1.50 2.14 20.70
N ASP A 256 -0.37 2.82 20.95
CA ASP A 256 0.63 2.29 21.86
C ASP A 256 0.15 2.41 23.31
N ASN A 257 0.27 1.30 24.03
CA ASN A 257 -0.07 1.17 25.44
C ASN A 257 1.14 0.68 26.26
N THR A 258 2.34 0.65 25.66
CA THR A 258 3.56 0.10 26.24
C THR A 258 4.11 1.00 27.34
N PRO A 259 4.14 0.56 28.61
CA PRO A 259 4.51 1.42 29.72
C PRO A 259 5.99 1.87 29.65
N GLY A 260 6.20 3.19 29.57
CA GLY A 260 7.50 3.82 29.78
C GLY A 260 8.39 3.99 28.55
N TYR A 261 7.89 3.76 27.33
CA TYR A 261 8.66 3.98 26.09
C TYR A 261 8.17 5.22 25.32
N TRP A 262 6.89 5.24 24.94
CA TRP A 262 6.27 6.43 24.36
C TRP A 262 5.29 7.09 25.33
N LYS A 263 4.90 8.32 25.02
CA LYS A 263 3.92 9.09 25.80
C LYS A 263 2.58 8.36 25.80
N ALA A 264 1.94 8.24 26.97
CA ALA A 264 0.61 7.68 27.09
C ALA A 264 -0.38 8.33 26.11
N GLY A 265 -0.91 7.53 25.17
CA GLY A 265 -1.76 8.00 24.08
C GLY A 265 -1.04 8.29 22.74
N ALA A 266 0.19 7.82 22.55
CA ALA A 266 0.81 7.76 21.22
C ALA A 266 -0.01 6.82 20.32
N ALA A 267 -0.43 7.32 19.15
CA ALA A 267 -1.29 6.57 18.24
C ALA A 267 -1.14 7.05 16.79
N SER A 268 -1.33 6.13 15.85
CA SER A 268 -1.48 6.40 14.42
C SER A 268 -2.82 5.87 13.94
N PRO A 269 -3.59 6.63 13.13
CA PRO A 269 -4.65 6.03 12.32
C PRO A 269 -4.05 5.11 11.25
N ALA A 270 -4.92 4.31 10.63
CA ALA A 270 -4.58 3.52 9.45
C ALA A 270 -3.98 4.39 8.31
N TYR A 271 -3.16 3.77 7.48
CA TYR A 271 -2.62 4.35 6.26
C TYR A 271 -3.73 4.56 5.22
N ASN A 272 -4.04 5.82 4.93
CA ASN A 272 -5.27 6.19 4.24
C ASN A 272 -5.00 7.36 3.29
N ILE A 273 -4.95 7.06 2.00
CA ILE A 273 -4.64 8.01 0.91
C ILE A 273 -5.93 8.70 0.45
N SER A 274 -6.99 7.92 0.31
CA SER A 274 -8.33 8.31 -0.14
C SER A 274 -9.07 9.20 0.87
N GLY A 275 -8.65 9.23 2.14
CA GLY A 275 -9.36 9.91 3.23
C GLY A 275 -10.69 9.24 3.59
N ASN A 276 -10.77 7.93 3.44
CA ASN A 276 -11.96 7.11 3.66
C ASN A 276 -12.17 6.73 5.15
N ASN A 277 -12.89 5.63 5.43
CA ASN A 277 -13.02 5.11 6.79
C ASN A 277 -11.92 4.06 7.04
N VAL A 278 -11.16 4.21 8.13
CA VAL A 278 -9.93 3.47 8.51
C VAL A 278 -10.07 1.95 8.70
N ALA A 279 -11.17 1.33 8.26
CA ALA A 279 -11.40 -0.10 8.30
C ALA A 279 -11.49 -0.74 6.89
N ILE A 280 -11.25 0.04 5.83
CA ILE A 280 -11.30 -0.42 4.44
C ILE A 280 -10.18 0.27 3.65
N PHE A 281 -9.24 -0.53 3.16
CA PHE A 281 -8.27 -0.09 2.16
C PHE A 281 -8.89 -0.23 0.76
N GLU A 282 -8.72 0.78 -0.09
CA GLU A 282 -9.01 0.75 -1.52
C GLU A 282 -7.78 0.24 -2.29
N ASP A 283 -7.90 -0.08 -3.58
CA ASP A 283 -6.80 -0.71 -4.34
C ASP A 283 -5.57 0.18 -4.50
N ASP A 284 -5.75 1.50 -4.53
CA ASP A 284 -4.64 2.47 -4.50
C ASP A 284 -3.81 2.32 -3.21
N GLU A 285 -4.46 2.15 -2.05
CA GLU A 285 -3.76 1.91 -0.79
C GLU A 285 -3.09 0.52 -0.76
N ARG A 286 -3.78 -0.52 -1.23
CA ARG A 286 -3.23 -1.89 -1.31
C ARG A 286 -1.99 -1.97 -2.21
N ASN A 287 -2.03 -1.31 -3.37
CA ASN A 287 -0.88 -1.19 -4.27
C ASN A 287 0.30 -0.44 -3.63
N HIS A 288 0.03 0.66 -2.91
CA HIS A 288 1.07 1.38 -2.17
C HIS A 288 1.70 0.50 -1.08
N ILE A 289 0.90 -0.29 -0.34
CA ILE A 289 1.38 -1.20 0.70
C ILE A 289 2.30 -2.29 0.11
N ILE A 290 1.91 -2.90 -1.00
CA ILE A 290 2.74 -3.90 -1.72
C ILE A 290 4.08 -3.29 -2.15
N GLU A 291 4.08 -2.10 -2.76
CA GLU A 291 5.33 -1.44 -3.17
C GLU A 291 6.21 -1.06 -1.97
N ILE A 292 5.62 -0.56 -0.88
CA ILE A 292 6.36 -0.21 0.34
C ILE A 292 7.03 -1.45 0.92
N TRP A 293 6.28 -2.54 1.06
CA TRP A 293 6.81 -3.81 1.55
C TRP A 293 7.92 -4.37 0.65
N GLN A 294 7.78 -4.33 -0.67
CA GLN A 294 8.81 -4.81 -1.61
C GLN A 294 10.16 -4.11 -1.43
N ARG A 295 10.14 -2.79 -1.20
CA ARG A 295 11.35 -1.98 -1.00
C ARG A 295 12.00 -2.28 0.36
N VAL A 296 11.22 -2.25 1.45
CA VAL A 296 11.75 -2.56 2.80
C VAL A 296 12.25 -4.02 2.88
N ALA A 297 11.59 -4.96 2.19
CA ALA A 297 12.03 -6.36 2.11
C ALA A 297 13.38 -6.53 1.41
N GLU A 298 13.72 -5.69 0.43
CA GLU A 298 15.05 -5.67 -0.20
C GLU A 298 16.11 -5.04 0.73
N ASP A 299 15.79 -3.95 1.42
CA ASP A 299 16.70 -3.29 2.36
C ASP A 299 17.22 -4.23 3.46
N TYR A 300 16.37 -5.16 3.92
CA TYR A 300 16.71 -6.16 4.94
C TYR A 300 17.02 -7.56 4.37
N ALA A 301 17.13 -7.71 3.05
CA ALA A 301 17.28 -9.02 2.39
C ALA A 301 18.53 -9.80 2.79
N MET A 302 19.61 -9.14 3.24
CA MET A 302 20.82 -9.82 3.73
C MET A 302 20.67 -10.49 5.11
N PHE A 303 19.63 -10.15 5.87
CA PHE A 303 19.40 -10.62 7.23
C PHE A 303 18.31 -11.71 7.31
N ASP A 304 18.43 -12.62 8.28
CA ASP A 304 17.43 -13.65 8.63
C ASP A 304 16.23 -13.00 9.35
N ILE A 305 15.62 -12.03 8.67
CA ILE A 305 14.47 -11.23 9.06
C ILE A 305 13.36 -11.46 8.04
N ASP A 306 12.13 -11.59 8.56
CA ASP A 306 10.88 -11.54 7.81
C ASP A 306 10.26 -10.14 7.97
N VAL A 307 10.45 -9.30 6.95
CA VAL A 307 9.60 -8.13 6.74
C VAL A 307 8.23 -8.61 6.26
N THR A 308 7.18 -8.24 6.99
CA THR A 308 5.81 -8.71 6.76
C THR A 308 4.76 -7.61 6.93
N THR A 309 3.64 -7.74 6.22
CA THR A 309 2.42 -6.93 6.38
C THR A 309 1.27 -7.72 7.00
N GLU A 310 1.48 -8.99 7.36
CA GLU A 310 0.53 -9.79 8.13
C GLU A 310 0.81 -9.57 9.62
N GLU A 311 -0.21 -9.23 10.41
CA GLU A 311 -0.10 -9.00 11.86
C GLU A 311 0.43 -10.27 12.56
N PRO A 312 1.67 -10.26 13.08
CA PRO A 312 2.25 -11.45 13.68
C PRO A 312 1.75 -11.63 15.11
N ASN A 313 1.99 -12.82 15.68
CA ASN A 313 1.82 -13.01 17.11
C ASN A 313 2.74 -12.04 17.88
N ILE A 314 2.20 -11.35 18.90
CA ILE A 314 2.92 -10.40 19.75
C ILE A 314 4.22 -10.96 20.37
N GLU A 315 4.29 -12.29 20.61
CA GLU A 315 5.53 -12.92 21.09
C GLU A 315 6.66 -12.88 20.05
N ALA A 316 6.36 -12.79 18.75
CA ALA A 316 7.36 -12.59 17.70
C ALA A 316 7.85 -11.14 17.58
N LEU A 317 7.23 -10.19 18.30
CA LEU A 317 7.59 -8.77 18.35
C LEU A 317 8.24 -8.34 19.68
N ARG A 318 8.58 -9.29 20.56
CA ARG A 318 9.20 -8.96 21.85
C ARG A 318 10.10 -10.09 22.34
N LYS A 319 11.25 -9.74 22.89
CA LYS A 319 12.24 -10.69 23.42
C LYS A 319 11.93 -11.06 24.86
N THR A 320 11.27 -12.20 25.07
CA THR A 320 10.78 -12.60 26.40
C THR A 320 11.88 -13.07 27.36
N SER A 321 13.04 -13.48 26.83
CA SER A 321 14.19 -13.93 27.62
C SER A 321 15.52 -13.83 26.85
N SER A 322 16.66 -13.99 27.53
CA SER A 322 17.98 -14.04 26.87
C SER A 322 18.21 -15.29 26.02
N SER A 323 17.40 -16.33 26.22
CA SER A 323 17.36 -17.55 25.39
C SER A 323 16.31 -17.48 24.29
N ASP A 324 15.53 -16.40 24.24
CA ASP A 324 14.51 -16.22 23.24
C ASP A 324 15.14 -15.97 21.88
N ALA A 325 14.81 -16.84 20.95
CA ALA A 325 15.32 -16.82 19.60
C ALA A 325 14.34 -16.18 18.61
N GLN A 326 13.11 -15.85 19.01
CA GLN A 326 12.12 -15.21 18.14
C GLN A 326 11.69 -13.87 18.73
N PHE A 327 12.02 -12.77 18.04
CA PHE A 327 11.66 -11.41 18.45
C PHE A 327 11.80 -10.46 17.26
N GLY A 328 11.34 -9.23 17.40
CA GLY A 328 11.24 -8.28 16.30
C GLY A 328 10.65 -6.96 16.77
N MET A 329 10.07 -6.19 15.85
CA MET A 329 9.42 -4.93 16.17
C MET A 329 8.35 -4.52 15.14
N ARG A 330 7.49 -3.59 15.54
CA ARG A 330 6.43 -2.99 14.72
C ARG A 330 6.84 -1.61 14.19
N CYS A 331 6.86 -1.44 12.88
CA CYS A 331 6.96 -0.14 12.23
C CYS A 331 5.54 0.34 11.89
N VAL A 332 5.03 1.31 12.64
CA VAL A 332 3.68 1.85 12.43
C VAL A 332 3.70 2.94 11.37
N ILE A 333 2.89 2.80 10.32
CA ILE A 333 2.90 3.67 9.14
C ILE A 333 1.53 4.33 9.00
N GLY A 334 1.44 5.64 9.27
CA GLY A 334 0.20 6.38 9.10
C GLY A 334 0.20 7.76 9.76
N GLY A 335 -0.90 8.50 9.55
CA GLY A 335 -1.16 9.76 10.26
C GLY A 335 -0.07 10.85 10.12
N ASN A 336 0.06 11.65 11.18
CA ASN A 336 0.87 12.88 11.23
C ASN A 336 1.52 13.02 12.62
N GLY A 337 2.85 13.10 12.71
CA GLY A 337 3.58 13.27 13.97
C GLY A 337 3.20 14.52 14.77
N SER A 338 2.62 15.54 14.12
CA SER A 338 2.13 16.76 14.76
C SER A 338 0.97 16.51 15.74
N THR A 339 0.33 15.33 15.68
CA THR A 339 -0.83 14.98 16.52
C THR A 339 -0.45 14.66 17.98
N TRP A 340 0.49 13.74 18.20
CA TRP A 340 0.90 13.31 19.54
C TRP A 340 2.37 13.61 19.87
N TYR A 341 3.28 13.54 18.89
CA TYR A 341 4.69 13.89 19.06
C TYR A 341 4.91 15.42 19.10
N GLY A 342 4.04 16.17 18.42
CA GLY A 342 3.94 17.63 18.49
C GLY A 342 4.79 18.41 17.48
N ALA A 343 5.34 17.74 16.46
CA ALA A 343 6.06 18.36 15.35
C ALA A 343 5.87 17.56 14.05
N SER A 344 6.04 18.23 12.91
CA SER A 344 6.02 17.61 11.60
C SER A 344 7.37 16.94 11.33
N VAL A 345 7.38 15.61 11.29
CA VAL A 345 8.57 14.75 11.09
C VAL A 345 8.20 13.61 10.14
N GLY A 346 9.19 13.06 9.43
CA GLY A 346 8.98 11.89 8.56
C GLY A 346 8.77 10.61 9.37
N GLY A 347 9.45 10.49 10.51
CA GLY A 347 9.28 9.42 11.47
C GLY A 347 9.91 9.73 12.84
N VAL A 348 9.71 8.81 13.79
CA VAL A 348 10.40 8.77 15.09
C VAL A 348 10.70 7.33 15.52
N ALA A 349 11.88 7.11 16.07
CA ALA A 349 12.35 5.81 16.53
C ALA A 349 13.20 5.91 17.81
N LEU A 350 13.04 4.93 18.70
CA LEU A 350 13.89 4.78 19.89
C LEU A 350 15.15 4.00 19.49
N SER A 351 16.32 4.40 20.00
CA SER A 351 17.59 3.82 19.55
C SER A 351 17.93 2.53 20.29
N GLY A 352 18.10 1.43 19.55
CA GLY A 352 18.47 0.13 20.12
C GLY A 352 17.32 -0.62 20.79
N THR A 353 16.11 -0.59 20.22
CA THR A 353 14.91 -1.26 20.76
C THR A 353 14.45 -2.48 19.96
N PHE A 354 15.16 -2.88 18.90
CA PHE A 354 14.78 -4.04 18.07
C PHE A 354 14.73 -5.37 18.84
N ASP A 355 15.48 -5.49 19.94
CA ASP A 355 15.47 -6.66 20.83
C ASP A 355 14.80 -6.40 22.20
N ALA A 356 13.94 -5.37 22.28
CA ALA A 356 13.20 -5.01 23.48
C ALA A 356 12.29 -6.15 23.99
N ASN A 357 12.03 -6.16 25.30
CA ASN A 357 11.18 -7.16 25.95
C ASN A 357 9.67 -6.87 25.84
N GLN A 358 9.29 -5.86 25.06
CA GLN A 358 7.93 -5.38 24.79
C GLN A 358 7.86 -4.96 23.31
N ASP A 359 6.65 -4.91 22.73
CA ASP A 359 6.44 -4.38 21.37
C ASP A 359 6.60 -2.85 21.42
N VAL A 360 7.83 -2.38 21.13
CA VAL A 360 8.21 -0.97 21.17
C VAL A 360 8.25 -0.45 19.73
N PRO A 361 7.20 0.23 19.24
CA PRO A 361 7.13 0.59 17.83
C PRO A 361 8.06 1.75 17.46
N CYS A 362 8.52 1.76 16.21
CA CYS A 362 8.89 3.00 15.52
C CYS A 362 7.71 3.48 14.67
N TRP A 363 7.77 4.75 14.23
CA TRP A 363 6.63 5.40 13.58
C TRP A 363 7.06 6.16 12.34
N VAL A 364 6.27 6.04 11.26
CA VAL A 364 6.43 6.77 9.99
C VAL A 364 5.14 7.54 9.69
N PHE A 365 5.28 8.82 9.33
CA PHE A 365 4.16 9.75 9.16
C PHE A 365 4.07 10.31 7.73
N PRO A 366 3.16 9.78 6.89
CA PRO A 366 2.92 10.32 5.55
C PRO A 366 2.38 11.75 5.56
N VAL A 367 1.45 12.09 6.46
CA VAL A 367 0.77 13.38 6.45
C VAL A 367 1.63 14.44 7.13
N GLY A 368 2.19 15.36 6.33
CA GLY A 368 3.10 16.41 6.82
C GLY A 368 4.55 15.94 7.03
N GLY A 369 4.88 14.72 6.61
CA GLY A 369 6.22 14.15 6.63
C GLY A 369 6.65 13.66 5.25
N THR A 370 6.59 12.35 5.04
CA THR A 370 7.11 11.67 3.83
C THR A 370 6.26 11.91 2.57
N GLY A 371 4.96 12.22 2.76
CA GLY A 371 3.92 12.15 1.74
C GLY A 371 3.47 10.72 1.45
N PHE A 372 2.31 10.55 0.81
CA PHE A 372 1.79 9.23 0.39
C PHE A 372 2.51 8.68 -0.86
N VAL A 373 3.83 8.87 -0.95
CA VAL A 373 4.67 8.35 -2.04
C VAL A 373 5.29 7.04 -1.56
N PRO A 374 5.01 5.87 -2.19
CA PRO A 374 5.44 4.56 -1.69
C PRO A 374 6.93 4.49 -1.36
N LYS A 375 7.78 4.95 -2.29
CA LYS A 375 9.22 5.03 -2.04
C LYS A 375 9.56 5.84 -0.78
N ASN A 376 9.04 7.07 -0.63
CA ASN A 376 9.38 7.91 0.53
C ASN A 376 8.94 7.28 1.86
N VAL A 377 7.82 6.56 1.86
CA VAL A 377 7.32 5.83 3.02
C VAL A 377 8.21 4.61 3.32
N ALA A 378 8.63 3.86 2.30
CA ALA A 378 9.55 2.72 2.45
C ALA A 378 10.92 3.15 2.98
N GLU A 379 11.54 4.16 2.36
CA GLU A 379 12.82 4.73 2.78
C GLU A 379 12.76 5.19 4.25
N ALA A 380 11.66 5.82 4.66
CA ALA A 380 11.46 6.19 6.06
C ALA A 380 11.26 4.97 6.97
N ALA A 381 10.51 3.96 6.56
CA ALA A 381 10.33 2.73 7.34
C ALA A 381 11.68 2.02 7.55
N SER A 382 12.48 1.84 6.51
CA SER A 382 13.81 1.24 6.61
C SER A 382 14.75 2.07 7.51
N HIS A 383 14.70 3.39 7.41
CA HIS A 383 15.48 4.33 8.22
C HIS A 383 15.10 4.29 9.72
N GLU A 384 13.82 4.36 10.05
CA GLU A 384 13.34 4.34 11.44
C GLU A 384 13.57 2.95 12.09
N VAL A 385 13.44 1.85 11.33
CA VAL A 385 13.87 0.51 11.79
C VAL A 385 15.40 0.44 11.97
N GLY A 386 16.17 1.12 11.12
CA GLY A 386 17.62 1.25 11.27
C GLY A 386 18.01 1.87 12.63
N HIS A 387 17.26 2.87 13.10
CA HIS A 387 17.46 3.43 14.44
C HIS A 387 17.16 2.43 15.57
N THR A 388 16.11 1.61 15.46
CA THR A 388 15.85 0.55 16.47
C THR A 388 16.94 -0.52 16.47
N LEU A 389 17.63 -0.71 15.33
CA LEU A 389 18.85 -1.51 15.18
C LEU A 389 20.16 -0.75 15.51
N GLY A 390 20.07 0.43 16.12
CA GLY A 390 21.20 1.15 16.72
C GLY A 390 21.96 2.10 15.79
N LEU A 391 21.48 2.30 14.56
CA LEU A 391 22.07 3.22 13.59
C LEU A 391 21.80 4.68 13.97
N GLY A 392 22.72 5.56 13.60
CA GLY A 392 22.54 7.02 13.62
C GLY A 392 22.58 7.57 12.19
N HIS A 393 22.23 8.83 12.01
CA HIS A 393 22.19 9.42 10.67
C HIS A 393 23.55 9.37 9.95
N ASP A 394 23.49 9.11 8.65
CA ASP A 394 24.58 9.36 7.72
C ASP A 394 24.52 10.82 7.26
N GLY A 395 25.52 11.60 7.62
CA GLY A 395 25.58 13.03 7.34
C GLY A 395 26.96 13.51 6.93
N VAL A 396 27.07 14.79 6.57
CA VAL A 396 28.35 15.42 6.20
C VAL A 396 28.87 16.34 7.31
N GLU A 397 30.20 16.48 7.43
CA GLU A 397 30.81 17.37 8.41
C GLU A 397 30.39 18.83 8.18
N GLY A 398 29.82 19.46 9.22
CA GLY A 398 29.28 20.82 9.15
C GLY A 398 27.88 20.92 8.50
N GLY A 399 27.24 19.80 8.15
CA GLY A 399 25.82 19.74 7.80
C GLY A 399 24.93 19.49 9.02
N ASP A 400 23.65 19.85 8.89
CA ASP A 400 22.63 19.68 9.93
C ASP A 400 21.96 18.29 9.84
N GLY A 401 22.66 17.24 10.29
CA GLY A 401 22.18 15.85 10.32
C GLY A 401 22.33 15.11 8.98
N ALA A 402 21.28 14.39 8.57
CA ALA A 402 21.27 13.45 7.45
C ALA A 402 21.56 14.06 6.06
N THR A 403 22.39 13.38 5.26
CA THR A 403 22.81 13.79 3.91
C THR A 403 21.77 13.48 2.83
N LEU A 404 21.75 14.26 1.75
CA LEU A 404 20.94 14.00 0.55
C LEU A 404 21.55 12.94 -0.38
N GLY A 405 22.78 12.49 -0.13
CA GLY A 405 23.53 11.60 -1.02
C GLY A 405 24.41 12.35 -2.02
N GLN A 406 24.80 11.66 -3.10
CA GLN A 406 25.66 12.17 -4.16
C GLN A 406 25.50 11.38 -5.47
N GLY A 407 25.58 12.07 -6.61
CA GLY A 407 25.53 11.44 -7.93
C GLY A 407 24.13 10.92 -8.28
N ASN A 408 23.92 9.63 -8.02
CA ASN A 408 22.64 8.92 -8.19
C ASN A 408 22.33 8.00 -6.99
N TRP A 409 23.01 8.23 -5.85
CA TRP A 409 23.03 7.36 -4.69
C TRP A 409 22.88 8.14 -3.38
N ALA A 410 22.15 7.60 -2.41
CA ALA A 410 22.11 8.10 -1.05
C ALA A 410 22.18 6.95 -0.03
N PRO A 411 22.69 7.21 1.20
CA PRO A 411 22.57 6.24 2.28
C PRO A 411 21.13 6.17 2.79
N ILE A 412 20.67 4.99 3.23
CA ILE A 412 19.34 4.79 3.85
C ILE A 412 19.22 5.63 5.12
N MET A 413 20.27 5.67 5.96
CA MET A 413 20.36 6.57 7.13
C MET A 413 20.56 8.06 6.75
N GLY A 414 20.49 8.39 5.46
CA GLY A 414 20.45 9.75 4.90
C GLY A 414 19.01 10.18 4.55
N LYS A 415 18.84 10.82 3.39
CA LYS A 415 17.56 11.30 2.84
C LYS A 415 17.37 10.83 1.40
N GLY A 416 17.21 9.52 1.20
CA GLY A 416 17.23 8.84 -0.09
C GLY A 416 16.09 9.11 -1.09
N TYR A 417 15.08 9.91 -0.72
CA TYR A 417 13.88 10.14 -1.53
C TYR A 417 14.15 10.54 -2.99
N TYR A 418 15.18 11.36 -3.22
CA TYR A 418 15.48 11.95 -4.52
C TYR A 418 16.43 11.13 -5.39
N GLU A 419 17.15 10.16 -4.81
CA GLU A 419 18.17 9.38 -5.52
C GLU A 419 17.64 8.01 -5.96
N PRO A 420 17.96 7.50 -7.16
CA PRO A 420 17.43 6.22 -7.63
C PRO A 420 18.07 5.00 -6.94
N ILE A 421 19.26 5.11 -6.34
CA ILE A 421 19.89 4.06 -5.54
C ILE A 421 19.95 4.49 -4.08
N THR A 422 19.53 3.62 -3.17
CA THR A 422 19.51 3.85 -1.73
C THR A 422 20.06 2.61 -1.03
N GLN A 423 21.04 2.75 -0.15
CA GLN A 423 21.75 1.60 0.43
C GLN A 423 22.27 1.89 1.85
N TRP A 424 22.60 0.86 2.64
CA TRP A 424 23.34 1.02 3.90
C TRP A 424 24.74 1.62 3.67
N SER A 425 25.34 2.23 4.69
CA SER A 425 26.69 2.82 4.57
C SER A 425 27.69 2.35 5.62
N LYS A 426 28.93 2.77 5.38
CA LYS A 426 29.98 2.85 6.40
C LYS A 426 30.76 4.16 6.36
N GLY A 427 30.14 5.22 5.85
CA GLY A 427 30.76 6.53 5.65
C GLY A 427 31.70 6.60 4.44
N GLU A 428 31.51 5.78 3.40
CA GLU A 428 32.34 5.78 2.18
C GLU A 428 31.94 6.89 1.18
N TYR A 429 31.70 8.10 1.67
CA TYR A 429 31.38 9.29 0.87
C TYR A 429 32.20 10.52 1.31
N ALA A 430 32.04 11.66 0.64
CA ALA A 430 32.85 12.85 0.93
C ALA A 430 32.51 13.49 2.29
N SER A 431 33.52 13.66 3.14
CA SER A 431 33.46 14.34 4.45
C SER A 431 32.34 13.82 5.37
N PRO A 432 32.32 12.52 5.72
CA PRO A 432 31.24 11.93 6.50
C PRO A 432 31.34 12.36 7.97
N ASN A 433 30.23 12.78 8.59
CA ASN A 433 30.18 13.09 10.02
C ASN A 433 30.03 11.82 10.90
N ASN A 434 29.48 10.76 10.29
CA ASN A 434 29.28 9.43 10.84
C ASN A 434 30.04 8.38 10.00
N THR A 435 30.64 7.40 10.65
CA THR A 435 31.36 6.28 10.01
C THR A 435 31.06 4.98 10.76
N GLN A 436 29.81 4.80 11.19
CA GLN A 436 29.29 3.53 11.67
C GLN A 436 29.31 2.54 10.50
N ASP A 437 29.82 1.33 10.71
CA ASP A 437 29.59 0.22 9.77
C ASP A 437 28.18 -0.30 10.04
N ASP A 438 27.20 0.17 9.27
CA ASP A 438 25.78 -0.08 9.54
C ASP A 438 25.47 -1.57 9.66
N LEU A 439 25.97 -2.37 8.71
CA LEU A 439 25.76 -3.81 8.68
C LEU A 439 26.34 -4.48 9.95
N ALA A 440 27.52 -4.06 10.40
CA ALA A 440 28.10 -4.55 11.65
C ALA A 440 27.37 -4.06 12.91
N VAL A 441 26.81 -2.85 12.91
CA VAL A 441 26.06 -2.30 14.05
C VAL A 441 24.73 -3.01 14.23
N MET A 442 23.97 -3.26 13.17
CA MET A 442 22.67 -3.96 13.25
C MET A 442 22.79 -5.35 13.89
N LEU A 443 23.89 -6.07 13.62
CA LEU A 443 24.19 -7.37 14.24
C LEU A 443 24.36 -7.29 15.77
N THR A 444 24.72 -6.12 16.32
CA THR A 444 24.81 -5.93 17.78
C THR A 444 23.45 -5.74 18.44
N GLN A 445 22.43 -5.35 17.67
CA GLN A 445 21.06 -5.08 18.14
C GLN A 445 20.07 -6.19 17.73
N GLY A 446 20.58 -7.40 17.51
CA GLY A 446 19.76 -8.61 17.35
C GLY A 446 19.55 -9.08 15.92
N ALA A 447 19.88 -8.30 14.89
CA ALA A 447 19.89 -8.79 13.51
C ALA A 447 20.91 -9.94 13.35
N VAL A 448 20.67 -10.82 12.38
CA VAL A 448 21.52 -11.98 12.07
C VAL A 448 21.58 -12.10 10.56
N TYR A 449 22.75 -12.31 9.96
CA TYR A 449 22.83 -12.56 8.51
C TYR A 449 22.11 -13.85 8.11
N ARG A 450 21.57 -13.89 6.89
CA ARG A 450 21.15 -15.16 6.27
C ARG A 450 22.38 -16.09 6.13
N PRO A 451 22.18 -17.42 6.21
CA PRO A 451 23.14 -18.36 5.68
C PRO A 451 23.37 -18.09 4.19
N ASP A 452 24.62 -18.23 3.76
CA ASP A 452 25.02 -18.26 2.33
C ASP A 452 24.24 -19.38 1.62
N ASP A 453 23.61 -19.05 0.48
CA ASP A 453 22.81 -19.97 -0.32
C ASP A 453 23.59 -20.61 -1.49
N HIS A 454 24.70 -20.02 -1.94
CA HIS A 454 25.44 -20.41 -3.14
C HIS A 454 26.97 -20.26 -3.00
N GLY A 455 27.70 -21.39 -3.09
CA GLY A 455 29.14 -21.37 -2.82
C GLY A 455 30.00 -20.62 -3.84
N GLY A 456 30.64 -19.53 -3.44
CA GLY A 456 31.44 -18.61 -4.29
C GLY A 456 32.80 -19.02 -4.82
N THR A 457 32.94 -20.27 -5.27
CA THR A 457 34.09 -20.71 -6.08
C THR A 457 33.63 -21.70 -7.14
N LEU A 458 34.41 -21.85 -8.22
CA LEU A 458 34.16 -22.90 -9.24
C LEU A 458 34.10 -24.33 -8.64
N ALA A 459 34.72 -24.55 -7.48
CA ALA A 459 34.73 -25.85 -6.79
C ALA A 459 33.52 -26.08 -5.87
N THR A 460 32.94 -25.00 -5.34
CA THR A 460 31.75 -25.00 -4.48
C THR A 460 30.47 -24.62 -5.23
N ALA A 461 30.59 -24.30 -6.52
CA ALA A 461 29.52 -23.77 -7.35
C ALA A 461 28.28 -24.67 -7.34
N THR A 462 27.12 -24.07 -7.04
CA THR A 462 25.82 -24.74 -7.05
C THR A 462 25.56 -25.32 -8.43
N LYS A 463 25.50 -26.67 -8.53
CA LYS A 463 25.20 -27.32 -9.82
C LYS A 463 23.75 -27.04 -10.20
N LEU A 464 23.56 -26.35 -11.32
CA LEU A 464 22.22 -26.22 -11.90
C LEU A 464 21.77 -27.58 -12.42
N THR A 465 20.70 -28.09 -11.80
CA THR A 465 19.96 -29.26 -12.28
C THR A 465 18.75 -28.77 -13.04
N ALA A 466 18.86 -28.65 -14.36
CA ALA A 466 17.79 -28.13 -15.17
C ALA A 466 16.70 -29.17 -15.45
N ASP A 467 15.45 -28.75 -15.28
CA ASP A 467 14.22 -29.38 -15.77
C ASP A 467 14.12 -29.14 -17.28
N SER A 468 14.25 -27.87 -17.64
CA SER A 468 14.34 -27.27 -18.97
C SER A 468 15.61 -27.58 -19.78
N ILE A 469 15.65 -27.07 -21.02
CA ILE A 469 16.88 -26.46 -21.58
C ILE A 469 17.17 -25.08 -20.95
N THR A 470 16.32 -24.66 -20.01
CA THR A 470 16.45 -23.46 -19.19
C THR A 470 16.40 -23.86 -17.71
N ALA A 471 17.37 -23.39 -16.92
CA ALA A 471 17.35 -23.47 -15.46
C ALA A 471 16.94 -22.12 -14.90
N SER A 472 16.00 -22.09 -13.95
CA SER A 472 15.78 -20.92 -13.10
C SER A 472 16.95 -20.74 -12.14
N VAL A 473 17.27 -19.51 -11.80
CA VAL A 473 18.24 -19.14 -10.76
C VAL A 473 17.65 -18.06 -9.87
N SER A 474 17.99 -18.10 -8.59
CA SER A 474 17.60 -17.09 -7.60
C SER A 474 18.53 -17.23 -6.41
N GLY A 475 19.00 -16.12 -5.86
CA GLY A 475 19.89 -16.11 -4.70
C GLY A 475 19.91 -14.73 -4.04
N VAL A 476 20.69 -14.61 -2.98
CA VAL A 476 20.85 -13.37 -2.21
C VAL A 476 22.32 -13.07 -2.00
N ILE A 477 22.82 -12.00 -2.62
CA ILE A 477 24.16 -11.48 -2.34
C ILE A 477 24.10 -10.82 -0.95
N GLY A 478 24.49 -11.57 0.09
CA GLY A 478 24.31 -11.19 1.48
C GLY A 478 25.47 -10.38 2.08
N ARG A 479 26.63 -10.33 1.41
CA ARG A 479 27.84 -9.61 1.84
C ARG A 479 28.60 -9.08 0.62
N ASN A 480 29.45 -8.06 0.78
CA ASN A 480 30.32 -7.59 -0.31
C ASN A 480 31.52 -8.53 -0.59
N THR A 481 31.54 -9.70 0.06
CA THR A 481 32.42 -10.83 -0.23
C THR A 481 31.64 -12.09 -0.64
N ASP A 482 30.32 -11.98 -0.79
CA ASP A 482 29.46 -13.05 -1.33
C ASP A 482 29.59 -13.07 -2.85
N LEU A 483 29.57 -14.26 -3.41
CA LEU A 483 29.72 -14.48 -4.84
C LEU A 483 28.98 -15.75 -5.20
N ASP A 484 27.96 -15.68 -6.03
CA ASP A 484 27.14 -16.86 -6.27
C ASP A 484 27.61 -17.57 -7.52
N CYS A 485 28.36 -18.65 -7.36
CA CYS A 485 28.84 -19.46 -8.48
C CYS A 485 27.85 -20.59 -8.80
N PHE A 486 27.41 -20.63 -10.05
CA PHE A 486 26.56 -21.67 -10.61
C PHE A 486 27.36 -22.52 -11.60
N ARG A 487 27.30 -23.84 -11.46
CA ARG A 487 27.89 -24.78 -12.44
C ARG A 487 26.84 -25.21 -13.44
N VAL A 488 27.10 -24.88 -14.70
CA VAL A 488 26.24 -25.14 -15.85
C VAL A 488 26.80 -26.29 -16.68
N GLU A 489 25.99 -27.30 -16.98
CA GLU A 489 26.23 -28.19 -18.12
C GLU A 489 25.45 -27.59 -19.30
N ALA A 490 26.12 -27.26 -20.42
CA ALA A 490 25.51 -26.61 -21.58
C ALA A 490 25.41 -27.54 -22.79
N VAL A 491 24.39 -27.36 -23.62
CA VAL A 491 24.30 -27.97 -24.96
C VAL A 491 25.06 -27.12 -25.99
N SER A 492 25.37 -27.69 -27.16
CA SER A 492 25.92 -26.90 -28.27
C SER A 492 24.86 -25.94 -28.82
N GLY A 493 25.10 -24.63 -28.77
CA GLY A 493 24.12 -23.63 -29.17
C GLY A 493 24.35 -22.28 -28.50
N SER A 494 23.29 -21.49 -28.36
CA SER A 494 23.32 -20.25 -27.58
C SER A 494 23.09 -20.57 -26.10
N LEU A 495 24.04 -20.17 -25.25
CA LEU A 495 23.86 -20.06 -23.81
C LEU A 495 23.42 -18.62 -23.49
N VAL A 496 22.25 -18.44 -22.89
CA VAL A 496 21.73 -17.13 -22.51
C VAL A 496 21.49 -17.10 -21.01
N ILE A 497 22.09 -16.13 -20.34
CA ILE A 497 22.01 -15.90 -18.90
C ILE A 497 21.28 -14.57 -18.71
N ASN A 498 20.13 -14.60 -18.05
CA ASN A 498 19.34 -13.42 -17.73
C ASN A 498 19.17 -13.37 -16.21
N ILE A 499 19.79 -12.38 -15.56
CA ILE A 499 19.71 -12.14 -14.11
C ILE A 499 19.02 -10.80 -13.89
N LYS A 500 17.92 -10.80 -13.14
CA LYS A 500 17.15 -9.63 -12.73
C LYS A 500 17.37 -9.40 -11.22
N PRO A 501 17.67 -8.18 -10.75
CA PRO A 501 17.50 -7.85 -9.34
C PRO A 501 16.00 -7.76 -9.02
N THR A 502 15.62 -7.44 -7.77
CA THR A 502 14.21 -7.10 -7.45
C THR A 502 13.67 -5.98 -8.39
N PRO A 503 12.39 -6.04 -8.83
CA PRO A 503 11.88 -5.06 -9.80
C PRO A 503 11.71 -3.63 -9.26
N LEU A 504 11.68 -3.45 -7.93
CA LEU A 504 11.45 -2.16 -7.27
C LEU A 504 12.41 -1.99 -6.10
N GLY A 505 13.17 -0.88 -6.07
CA GLY A 505 14.09 -0.58 -4.96
C GLY A 505 15.34 -1.46 -4.91
N ALA A 506 15.82 -1.98 -6.04
CA ALA A 506 16.98 -2.87 -6.06
C ALA A 506 18.28 -2.22 -5.58
N ASN A 507 18.75 -2.67 -4.42
CA ASN A 507 20.02 -2.28 -3.81
C ASN A 507 21.21 -2.99 -4.49
N LEU A 508 20.99 -4.22 -4.94
CA LEU A 508 21.96 -5.01 -5.69
C LEU A 508 22.19 -4.45 -7.10
N ARG A 509 23.45 -4.16 -7.41
CA ARG A 509 23.97 -3.91 -8.76
C ARG A 509 24.79 -5.11 -9.20
N LEU A 510 24.31 -5.77 -10.25
CA LEU A 510 24.82 -7.06 -10.70
C LEU A 510 26.09 -6.93 -11.53
N GLU A 511 27.08 -7.77 -11.26
CA GLU A 511 28.07 -8.22 -12.24
C GLU A 511 27.92 -9.73 -12.48
N VAL A 512 27.73 -10.11 -13.74
CA VAL A 512 27.55 -11.50 -14.18
C VAL A 512 28.72 -11.90 -15.07
N LYS A 513 29.47 -12.91 -14.65
CA LYS A 513 30.66 -13.43 -15.36
C LYS A 513 30.40 -14.87 -15.83
N LEU A 514 30.83 -15.20 -17.05
CA LEU A 514 30.78 -16.55 -17.63
C LEU A 514 32.20 -17.09 -17.79
N TYR A 515 32.45 -18.31 -17.32
CA TYR A 515 33.75 -19.01 -17.38
C TYR A 515 33.62 -20.35 -18.11
N ASP A 516 34.70 -20.83 -18.71
CA ASP A 516 34.79 -22.20 -19.24
C ASP A 516 35.10 -23.26 -18.16
N SER A 517 35.10 -24.53 -18.57
CA SER A 517 35.46 -25.67 -17.70
C SER A 517 36.86 -25.61 -17.07
N GLY A 518 37.77 -24.80 -17.61
CA GLY A 518 39.12 -24.57 -17.08
C GLY A 518 39.23 -23.36 -16.15
N GLY A 519 38.13 -22.63 -15.92
CA GLY A 519 38.09 -21.41 -15.12
C GLY A 519 38.56 -20.15 -15.87
N VAL A 520 38.68 -20.21 -17.20
CA VAL A 520 39.03 -19.01 -17.99
C VAL A 520 37.78 -18.15 -18.15
N LEU A 521 37.89 -16.87 -17.78
CA LEU A 521 36.83 -15.87 -17.99
C LEU A 521 36.56 -15.68 -19.49
N LEU A 522 35.32 -15.93 -19.91
CA LEU A 522 34.88 -15.84 -21.29
C LEU A 522 34.19 -14.52 -21.61
N GLN A 523 33.39 -13.99 -20.67
CA GLN A 523 32.56 -12.81 -20.86
C GLN A 523 32.09 -12.25 -19.51
N THR A 524 31.88 -10.94 -19.45
CA THR A 524 31.33 -10.21 -18.30
C THR A 524 30.21 -9.29 -18.79
N ALA A 525 29.17 -9.11 -17.98
CA ALA A 525 28.13 -8.11 -18.18
C ALA A 525 27.70 -7.53 -16.83
N THR A 526 27.40 -6.24 -16.77
CA THR A 526 27.09 -5.51 -15.53
C THR A 526 25.76 -4.77 -15.66
N SER A 527 24.99 -4.62 -14.57
CA SER A 527 23.79 -3.79 -14.60
C SER A 527 24.11 -2.31 -14.69
N ALA A 528 23.17 -1.56 -15.24
CA ALA A 528 23.14 -0.11 -15.18
C ALA A 528 22.06 0.32 -14.18
N ASP A 529 22.31 1.42 -13.49
CA ASP A 529 21.39 2.00 -12.52
C ASP A 529 20.19 2.62 -13.26
N VAL A 530 19.02 2.66 -12.62
CA VAL A 530 17.82 3.30 -13.19
C VAL A 530 17.91 4.82 -13.04
N SER A 531 17.40 5.57 -14.02
CA SER A 531 17.31 7.02 -13.97
C SER A 531 15.93 7.47 -13.48
N GLY A 532 15.88 8.30 -12.42
CA GLY A 532 14.66 8.94 -11.93
C GLY A 532 14.21 8.40 -10.57
N ALA A 533 13.89 9.31 -9.65
CA ALA A 533 13.68 9.01 -8.23
C ALA A 533 12.55 8.01 -7.94
N SER A 534 11.47 8.01 -8.73
CA SER A 534 10.28 7.16 -8.54
C SER A 534 10.50 5.68 -8.89
N SER A 535 11.43 5.38 -9.79
CA SER A 535 11.64 4.04 -10.36
C SER A 535 12.92 3.38 -9.85
N GLY A 536 13.37 3.78 -8.64
CA GLY A 536 14.70 3.46 -8.11
C GLY A 536 15.06 1.96 -8.08
N GLY A 537 16.34 1.68 -8.27
CA GLY A 537 16.95 0.35 -8.38
C GLY A 537 17.96 0.23 -9.53
N THR A 538 18.41 -1.00 -9.81
CA THR A 538 19.28 -1.32 -10.96
C THR A 538 18.58 -2.21 -12.00
N ARG A 539 19.11 -2.26 -13.23
CA ARG A 539 18.48 -2.96 -14.37
C ARG A 539 18.91 -4.44 -14.47
N PRO A 540 18.11 -5.33 -15.09
CA PRO A 540 18.55 -6.68 -15.41
C PRO A 540 19.79 -6.77 -16.30
N VAL A 541 20.52 -7.87 -16.17
CA VAL A 541 21.69 -8.24 -16.99
C VAL A 541 21.35 -9.43 -17.88
N THR A 542 21.52 -9.26 -19.19
CA THR A 542 21.45 -10.36 -20.16
C THR A 542 22.81 -10.57 -20.83
N LEU A 543 23.34 -11.79 -20.74
CA LEU A 543 24.57 -12.24 -21.37
C LEU A 543 24.23 -13.40 -22.31
N SER A 544 24.51 -13.26 -23.61
CA SER A 544 24.35 -14.34 -24.59
C SER A 544 25.69 -14.70 -25.22
N ARG A 545 25.97 -16.01 -25.37
CA ARG A 545 27.19 -16.53 -26.00
C ARG A 545 26.93 -17.86 -26.71
N THR A 546 27.43 -18.02 -27.93
CA THR A 546 27.47 -19.34 -28.59
C THR A 546 28.56 -20.21 -27.96
N VAL A 547 28.21 -21.42 -27.54
CA VAL A 547 29.09 -22.40 -26.88
C VAL A 547 29.02 -23.78 -27.55
N SER A 548 30.08 -24.57 -27.39
CA SER A 548 30.05 -26.02 -27.62
C SER A 548 29.54 -26.73 -26.36
N ALA A 549 28.87 -27.87 -26.51
CA ALA A 549 28.44 -28.69 -25.38
C ALA A 549 29.60 -28.98 -24.42
N GLY A 550 29.38 -28.76 -23.11
CA GLY A 550 30.44 -28.81 -22.11
C GLY A 550 30.02 -28.22 -20.76
N VAL A 551 30.99 -28.10 -19.84
CA VAL A 551 30.78 -27.48 -18.53
C VAL A 551 31.21 -26.01 -18.60
N PHE A 552 30.37 -25.14 -18.06
CA PHE A 552 30.60 -23.71 -17.88
C PHE A 552 30.26 -23.32 -16.45
N TYR A 553 30.72 -22.15 -16.03
CA TYR A 553 30.35 -21.58 -14.74
C TYR A 553 29.87 -20.15 -14.92
N VAL A 554 28.87 -19.76 -14.15
CA VAL A 554 28.35 -18.40 -14.10
C VAL A 554 28.55 -17.89 -12.68
N SER A 555 29.12 -16.71 -12.49
CA SER A 555 29.13 -16.05 -11.18
C SER A 555 28.27 -14.79 -11.19
N VAL A 556 27.50 -14.58 -10.13
CA VAL A 556 26.73 -13.36 -9.85
C VAL A 556 27.35 -12.67 -8.65
N ASP A 557 27.59 -11.37 -8.77
CA ASP A 557 28.40 -10.55 -7.86
C ASP A 557 27.74 -9.17 -7.67
N GLY A 558 27.99 -8.51 -6.53
CA GLY A 558 27.48 -7.18 -6.19
C GLY A 558 28.56 -6.10 -6.34
N ILE A 559 28.33 -5.07 -7.16
CA ILE A 559 29.37 -4.10 -7.54
C ILE A 559 29.00 -2.63 -7.29
N GLY A 560 29.99 -1.82 -6.92
CA GLY A 560 29.81 -0.36 -6.79
C GLY A 560 29.59 0.36 -8.13
N ASN A 561 29.40 1.69 -8.07
CA ASN A 561 29.33 2.55 -9.25
C ASN A 561 30.13 3.85 -9.10
N GLY A 562 30.72 4.33 -10.20
CA GLY A 562 31.39 5.64 -10.24
C GLY A 562 32.57 5.79 -9.27
N ASN A 563 32.76 7.00 -8.76
CA ASN A 563 33.70 7.31 -7.69
C ASN A 563 32.91 7.55 -6.39
N PRO A 564 33.13 6.77 -5.32
CA PRO A 564 32.39 6.89 -4.07
C PRO A 564 32.63 8.20 -3.32
N LEU A 565 33.57 9.06 -3.73
CA LEU A 565 33.73 10.41 -3.15
C LEU A 565 33.04 11.52 -3.95
N THR A 566 32.39 11.24 -5.08
CA THR A 566 31.84 12.30 -5.96
C THR A 566 30.62 11.92 -6.80
N THR A 567 30.51 10.68 -7.29
CA THR A 567 29.59 10.33 -8.39
C THR A 567 28.97 8.94 -8.27
N GLY A 568 28.98 8.31 -7.10
CA GLY A 568 28.41 6.98 -6.89
C GLY A 568 28.79 6.39 -5.52
N TYR A 569 29.04 5.08 -5.49
CA TYR A 569 29.07 4.25 -4.28
C TYR A 569 30.00 3.03 -4.43
N THR A 570 30.39 2.42 -3.31
CA THR A 570 31.21 1.20 -3.24
C THR A 570 30.37 -0.08 -3.37
N ASP A 571 31.00 -1.25 -3.41
CA ASP A 571 30.32 -2.55 -3.35
C ASP A 571 29.69 -2.88 -1.98
N TYR A 572 30.06 -2.14 -0.92
CA TYR A 572 29.79 -2.46 0.49
C TYR A 572 28.33 -2.86 0.78
N ALA A 573 27.38 -2.12 0.22
CA ALA A 573 25.95 -2.34 0.40
C ALA A 573 25.22 -2.56 -0.93
N SER A 574 25.94 -2.97 -1.99
CA SER A 574 25.32 -3.46 -3.22
C SER A 574 24.91 -4.93 -3.06
N LEU A 575 23.98 -5.13 -2.13
CA LEU A 575 23.51 -6.40 -1.60
C LEU A 575 22.01 -6.51 -1.85
N GLY A 576 21.46 -7.72 -1.95
CA GLY A 576 20.04 -7.89 -2.23
C GLY A 576 19.69 -9.17 -2.96
N GLN A 577 18.42 -9.29 -3.34
CA GLN A 577 17.87 -10.48 -3.99
C GLN A 577 17.95 -10.37 -5.51
N TYR A 578 18.22 -11.49 -6.15
CA TYR A 578 18.07 -11.62 -7.59
C TYR A 578 17.33 -12.90 -7.98
N THR A 579 16.74 -12.85 -9.17
CA THR A 579 16.10 -13.98 -9.85
C THR A 579 16.57 -14.03 -11.29
N GLY A 580 16.30 -15.10 -12.02
CA GLY A 580 16.77 -15.20 -13.39
C GLY A 580 16.54 -16.54 -14.04
N SER A 581 17.04 -16.65 -15.27
CA SER A 581 17.06 -17.90 -16.02
C SER A 581 18.33 -18.04 -16.86
N ILE A 582 18.78 -19.28 -17.00
CA ILE A 582 19.94 -19.65 -17.81
C ILE A 582 19.49 -20.71 -18.82
N SER A 583 19.36 -20.33 -20.09
CA SER A 583 18.96 -21.20 -21.20
C SER A 583 20.14 -21.67 -22.03
N GLY A 584 20.00 -22.84 -22.68
CA GLY A 584 21.09 -23.56 -23.32
C GLY A 584 21.73 -24.64 -22.43
N VAL A 585 21.03 -25.07 -21.38
CA VAL A 585 21.54 -26.04 -20.38
C VAL A 585 21.14 -27.49 -20.68
N VAL A 586 21.91 -28.45 -20.17
CA VAL A 586 21.65 -29.89 -20.27
C VAL A 586 20.62 -30.28 -19.20
N PRO A 587 19.46 -30.85 -19.59
CA PRO A 587 18.47 -31.30 -18.62
C PRO A 587 18.97 -32.51 -17.83
N GLY A 588 18.76 -32.50 -16.51
CA GLY A 588 19.10 -33.61 -15.61
C GLY A 588 17.95 -34.61 -15.38
N GLY A 589 18.25 -35.71 -14.70
CA GLY A 589 17.23 -36.66 -14.22
C GLY A 589 16.43 -37.36 -15.33
N PHE A 590 15.19 -37.75 -15.02
CA PHE A 590 14.24 -38.28 -16.00
C PHE A 590 13.49 -37.12 -16.69
N THR A 591 14.21 -36.30 -17.45
CA THR A 591 13.62 -35.29 -18.35
C THR A 591 13.43 -35.87 -19.76
N TRP A 592 12.28 -35.55 -20.37
CA TRP A 592 11.93 -35.83 -21.75
C TRP A 592 12.75 -34.95 -22.73
N THR A 593 13.34 -35.57 -23.75
CA THR A 593 14.28 -34.88 -24.68
C THR A 593 13.74 -34.69 -26.09
N SER A 594 12.58 -35.26 -26.41
CA SER A 594 12.00 -35.16 -27.76
C SER A 594 11.30 -33.81 -27.95
N THR A 595 11.85 -32.97 -28.81
CA THR A 595 11.28 -31.66 -29.20
C THR A 595 10.40 -31.70 -30.46
N THR A 596 10.47 -32.78 -31.25
CA THR A 596 9.78 -32.89 -32.54
C THR A 596 8.32 -33.34 -32.40
N ALA A 597 7.40 -32.70 -33.14
CA ALA A 597 5.97 -33.03 -33.13
C ALA A 597 5.63 -34.50 -33.42
N GLY A 598 4.39 -34.89 -33.12
CA GLY A 598 3.80 -36.19 -33.44
C GLY A 598 3.95 -37.26 -32.34
N THR A 599 3.72 -38.53 -32.70
CA THR A 599 3.65 -39.63 -31.73
C THR A 599 5.05 -40.11 -31.30
N LYS A 600 5.23 -40.25 -29.98
CA LYS A 600 6.43 -40.78 -29.32
C LYS A 600 6.06 -41.91 -28.36
N GLN A 601 7.04 -42.64 -27.83
CA GLN A 601 6.81 -43.74 -26.89
C GLN A 601 7.52 -43.44 -25.55
N TRP A 602 6.78 -43.46 -24.44
CA TRP A 602 7.32 -43.30 -23.08
C TRP A 602 8.41 -44.34 -22.80
N ASN A 603 8.16 -45.58 -23.23
CA ASN A 603 9.00 -46.74 -22.94
C ASN A 603 10.26 -46.85 -23.84
N THR A 604 10.62 -45.80 -24.57
CA THR A 604 11.88 -45.74 -25.35
C THR A 604 12.93 -44.95 -24.58
N ALA A 605 13.98 -45.63 -24.12
CA ALA A 605 15.04 -45.06 -23.30
C ALA A 605 15.74 -43.84 -23.92
N GLY A 606 15.83 -43.78 -25.25
CA GLY A 606 16.43 -42.64 -25.98
C GLY A 606 15.62 -41.34 -25.96
N ASN A 607 14.37 -41.36 -25.49
CA ASN A 607 13.55 -40.15 -25.30
C ASN A 607 13.78 -39.49 -23.92
N TRP A 608 14.66 -40.06 -23.08
CA TRP A 608 14.95 -39.59 -21.73
C TRP A 608 16.43 -39.20 -21.59
N ALA A 609 16.70 -38.07 -20.93
CA ALA A 609 18.05 -37.55 -20.71
C ALA A 609 18.94 -38.54 -19.93
N SER A 610 18.34 -39.32 -19.01
CA SER A 610 19.02 -40.37 -18.25
C SER A 610 19.43 -41.61 -19.06
N GLY A 611 19.00 -41.74 -20.33
CA GLY A 611 19.17 -42.96 -21.13
C GLY A 611 18.46 -44.18 -20.54
N THR A 612 17.52 -43.99 -19.61
CA THR A 612 16.74 -45.04 -18.95
C THR A 612 15.28 -44.63 -18.82
N VAL A 613 14.35 -45.60 -18.92
CA VAL A 613 12.91 -45.31 -18.84
C VAL A 613 12.50 -45.16 -17.36
N PRO A 614 11.86 -44.05 -16.96
CA PRO A 614 11.28 -43.91 -15.61
C PRO A 614 10.06 -44.83 -15.46
N ASN A 615 10.14 -45.75 -14.49
CA ASN A 615 9.03 -46.62 -14.09
C ASN A 615 9.27 -47.25 -12.70
N ALA A 616 9.09 -46.47 -11.63
CA ALA A 616 9.10 -46.97 -10.24
C ALA A 616 8.42 -45.97 -9.29
N ALA A 617 7.99 -46.46 -8.13
CA ALA A 617 7.46 -45.61 -7.07
C ALA A 617 8.50 -44.55 -6.64
N GLY A 618 8.03 -43.33 -6.36
CA GLY A 618 8.87 -42.21 -5.93
C GLY A 618 9.75 -41.57 -7.00
N ILE A 619 9.72 -42.03 -8.25
CA ILE A 619 10.46 -41.38 -9.35
C ILE A 619 9.75 -40.08 -9.78
N SER A 620 10.50 -38.98 -9.83
CA SER A 620 10.09 -37.73 -10.47
C SER A 620 10.49 -37.70 -11.94
N THR A 621 9.59 -37.23 -12.81
CA THR A 621 9.77 -37.12 -14.26
C THR A 621 9.36 -35.75 -14.78
N ARG A 622 9.85 -35.36 -15.95
CA ARG A 622 9.66 -34.01 -16.49
C ARG A 622 9.41 -34.06 -17.98
N VAL A 623 8.27 -33.53 -18.41
CA VAL A 623 7.76 -33.52 -19.78
C VAL A 623 7.36 -32.07 -20.11
N ASN A 624 8.38 -31.20 -20.07
CA ASN A 624 8.21 -29.75 -20.08
C ASN A 624 9.21 -29.03 -21.02
N ASN A 625 9.85 -29.76 -21.93
CA ASN A 625 10.72 -29.16 -22.94
C ASN A 625 9.90 -28.38 -24.00
N ASP A 626 10.55 -27.42 -24.65
CA ASP A 626 10.01 -26.76 -25.85
C ASP A 626 9.73 -27.81 -26.95
N ILE A 627 8.55 -27.75 -27.57
CA ILE A 627 8.17 -28.63 -28.68
C ILE A 627 7.77 -27.84 -29.92
N SER A 628 8.24 -28.27 -31.09
CA SER A 628 7.98 -27.63 -32.39
C SER A 628 6.58 -27.92 -32.96
N GLY A 629 5.61 -28.23 -32.10
CA GLY A 629 4.31 -28.81 -32.47
C GLY A 629 3.87 -29.90 -31.48
N ALA A 630 2.56 -30.08 -31.36
CA ALA A 630 1.95 -30.99 -30.38
C ALA A 630 2.49 -32.43 -30.45
N GLN A 631 2.66 -33.05 -29.28
CA GLN A 631 3.21 -34.41 -29.14
C GLN A 631 2.26 -35.35 -28.40
N THR A 632 2.10 -36.56 -28.94
CA THR A 632 1.37 -37.65 -28.27
C THR A 632 2.37 -38.68 -27.75
N ILE A 633 2.55 -38.75 -26.43
CA ILE A 633 3.46 -39.69 -25.78
C ILE A 633 2.66 -40.92 -25.37
N GLN A 634 2.94 -42.05 -26.02
CA GLN A 634 2.24 -43.31 -25.81
C GLN A 634 2.90 -44.18 -24.72
N LEU A 635 2.08 -44.73 -23.84
CA LEU A 635 2.45 -45.68 -22.80
C LEU A 635 2.11 -47.10 -23.26
N ALA A 636 3.12 -47.94 -23.46
CA ALA A 636 2.97 -49.33 -23.90
C ALA A 636 2.73 -50.34 -22.75
N GLY A 637 2.85 -49.88 -21.50
CA GLY A 637 2.63 -50.68 -20.30
C GLY A 637 2.39 -49.80 -19.07
N VAL A 638 2.19 -50.43 -17.91
CA VAL A 638 1.99 -49.72 -16.64
C VAL A 638 3.25 -48.92 -16.31
N THR A 639 3.06 -47.62 -16.05
CA THR A 639 4.13 -46.65 -15.73
C THR A 639 3.87 -46.06 -14.36
N THR A 640 4.70 -46.41 -13.38
CA THR A 640 4.61 -45.93 -12.00
C THR A 640 5.54 -44.76 -11.77
N LEU A 641 5.03 -43.69 -11.15
CA LEU A 641 5.71 -42.43 -10.89
C LEU A 641 5.36 -41.89 -9.50
N GLY A 642 6.31 -41.22 -8.85
CA GLY A 642 6.05 -40.37 -7.69
C GLY A 642 5.70 -38.94 -8.07
N SER A 643 6.31 -38.39 -9.13
CA SER A 643 6.02 -37.03 -9.60
C SER A 643 6.13 -36.88 -11.11
N ILE A 644 5.37 -35.96 -11.68
CA ILE A 644 5.56 -35.46 -13.05
C ILE A 644 5.39 -33.93 -13.12
N ASP A 645 6.30 -33.24 -13.80
CA ASP A 645 6.07 -31.88 -14.29
C ASP A 645 5.74 -31.95 -15.79
N LEU A 646 4.70 -31.25 -16.24
CA LEU A 646 4.10 -31.39 -17.56
C LEU A 646 3.75 -30.02 -18.16
N GLY A 647 4.20 -29.74 -19.37
CA GLY A 647 3.72 -28.61 -20.17
C GLY A 647 4.82 -27.91 -20.98
N ASP A 648 4.55 -27.62 -22.24
CA ASP A 648 5.48 -26.96 -23.17
C ASP A 648 6.05 -25.65 -22.57
N SER A 649 7.38 -25.54 -22.46
CA SER A 649 8.04 -24.44 -21.72
C SER A 649 7.74 -23.03 -22.22
N ASN A 650 7.35 -22.87 -23.48
CA ASN A 650 6.96 -21.57 -24.07
C ASN A 650 5.43 -21.41 -24.21
N SER A 651 4.65 -22.39 -23.74
CA SER A 651 3.18 -22.44 -23.80
C SER A 651 2.55 -22.40 -25.20
N THR A 652 3.31 -22.70 -26.27
CA THR A 652 2.78 -22.63 -27.66
C THR A 652 2.04 -23.88 -28.11
N HIS A 653 2.36 -25.05 -27.54
CA HIS A 653 1.78 -26.34 -27.92
C HIS A 653 1.36 -27.18 -26.69
N ALA A 654 0.85 -28.39 -26.97
CA ALA A 654 0.34 -29.32 -25.97
C ALA A 654 0.97 -30.71 -26.08
N PHE A 655 1.18 -31.34 -24.93
CA PHE A 655 1.47 -32.74 -24.74
C PHE A 655 0.17 -33.55 -24.51
N THR A 656 0.12 -34.74 -25.08
CA THR A 656 -0.94 -35.73 -24.81
C THR A 656 -0.32 -37.03 -24.32
N LEU A 657 -0.52 -37.36 -23.04
CA LEU A 657 -0.13 -38.64 -22.45
C LEU A 657 -1.22 -39.67 -22.73
N ALA A 658 -0.95 -40.65 -23.59
CA ALA A 658 -1.94 -41.56 -24.16
C ALA A 658 -1.63 -43.04 -23.92
N ALA A 659 -2.67 -43.88 -23.77
CA ALA A 659 -2.49 -45.32 -23.69
C ALA A 659 -2.20 -45.95 -25.06
N ASN A 660 -1.25 -46.88 -25.09
CA ASN A 660 -1.02 -47.84 -26.17
C ASN A 660 -0.94 -49.26 -25.56
N GLY A 661 -1.93 -49.60 -24.74
CA GLY A 661 -1.95 -50.79 -23.87
C GLY A 661 -1.45 -50.56 -22.44
N GLY A 662 -0.87 -49.41 -22.14
CA GLY A 662 -0.40 -49.00 -20.82
C GLY A 662 -1.34 -48.08 -20.03
N SER A 663 -0.91 -47.73 -18.81
CA SER A 663 -1.58 -46.83 -17.87
C SER A 663 -0.56 -46.08 -17.01
N MET A 664 -0.99 -45.02 -16.32
CA MET A 664 -0.19 -44.31 -15.32
C MET A 664 -0.60 -44.70 -13.89
N VAL A 665 0.38 -44.80 -13.00
CA VAL A 665 0.18 -45.10 -11.57
C VAL A 665 0.93 -44.08 -10.73
N PHE A 666 0.21 -43.30 -9.93
CA PHE A 666 0.80 -42.37 -8.97
C PHE A 666 1.03 -43.06 -7.62
N ASN A 667 2.30 -43.23 -7.28
CA ASN A 667 2.80 -43.91 -6.08
C ASN A 667 4.13 -43.25 -5.68
N ASN A 668 4.13 -42.55 -4.54
CA ASN A 668 5.30 -41.94 -3.92
C ASN A 668 5.61 -42.60 -2.56
N SER A 669 5.39 -43.93 -2.48
CA SER A 669 5.74 -44.79 -1.35
C SER A 669 5.14 -44.35 0.00
N GLY A 670 3.87 -43.91 0.01
CA GLY A 670 3.17 -43.46 1.21
C GLY A 670 3.29 -41.95 1.49
N ILE A 671 3.98 -41.20 0.64
CA ILE A 671 3.97 -39.73 0.60
C ILE A 671 3.03 -39.29 -0.54
N ASN A 672 2.60 -38.02 -0.57
CA ASN A 672 1.87 -37.48 -1.72
C ASN A 672 2.66 -37.68 -3.01
N ALA A 673 2.03 -38.21 -4.05
CA ALA A 673 2.47 -38.05 -5.42
C ALA A 673 2.11 -36.65 -5.94
N ASN A 674 2.86 -36.12 -6.90
CA ASN A 674 2.61 -34.78 -7.44
C ASN A 674 2.49 -34.79 -8.97
N LEU A 675 1.62 -33.92 -9.48
CA LEU A 675 1.59 -33.51 -10.88
C LEU A 675 1.62 -31.99 -10.92
N SER A 676 2.65 -31.43 -11.54
CA SER A 676 2.84 -29.99 -11.74
C SER A 676 2.58 -29.63 -13.20
N LYS A 677 1.99 -28.45 -13.41
CA LYS A 677 1.93 -27.76 -14.70
C LYS A 677 2.01 -26.25 -14.45
N THR A 678 3.14 -25.65 -14.78
CA THR A 678 3.40 -24.20 -14.65
C THR A 678 3.48 -23.47 -16.00
N SER A 679 3.75 -24.21 -17.09
CA SER A 679 3.73 -23.74 -18.47
C SER A 679 2.91 -24.69 -19.36
N GLY A 680 2.82 -24.42 -20.66
CA GLY A 680 2.20 -25.31 -21.66
C GLY A 680 0.78 -24.93 -22.05
N GLY A 681 0.36 -25.35 -23.24
CA GLY A 681 -1.00 -25.18 -23.74
C GLY A 681 -2.01 -26.12 -23.06
N ASN A 682 -3.01 -26.56 -23.84
CA ASN A 682 -4.08 -27.45 -23.37
C ASN A 682 -3.63 -28.92 -23.33
N ASP A 683 -2.91 -29.30 -22.28
CA ASP A 683 -2.34 -30.64 -22.10
C ASP A 683 -3.40 -31.69 -21.73
N ILE A 684 -3.20 -32.94 -22.17
CA ILE A 684 -4.21 -34.01 -22.05
C ILE A 684 -3.59 -35.30 -21.48
N ILE A 685 -4.24 -35.87 -20.48
CA ILE A 685 -3.95 -37.22 -19.95
C ILE A 685 -5.12 -38.14 -20.34
N SER A 686 -4.95 -38.81 -21.47
CA SER A 686 -5.90 -39.78 -22.05
C SER A 686 -5.54 -41.24 -21.71
N ALA A 687 -4.37 -41.49 -21.14
CA ALA A 687 -4.05 -42.76 -20.50
C ALA A 687 -4.86 -42.94 -19.19
N PRO A 688 -5.36 -44.14 -18.87
CA PRO A 688 -5.97 -44.41 -17.57
C PRO A 688 -4.99 -44.17 -16.43
N VAL A 689 -5.47 -43.56 -15.34
CA VAL A 689 -4.68 -43.21 -14.16
C VAL A 689 -5.13 -44.04 -12.96
N SER A 690 -4.18 -44.49 -12.14
CA SER A 690 -4.44 -45.15 -10.86
C SER A 690 -3.71 -44.45 -9.72
N LEU A 691 -4.43 -44.13 -8.64
CA LEU A 691 -3.93 -43.48 -7.44
C LEU A 691 -3.68 -44.53 -6.36
N VAL A 692 -2.41 -44.77 -6.04
CA VAL A 692 -2.00 -45.58 -4.89
C VAL A 692 -1.89 -44.66 -3.67
N ASP A 693 -1.14 -43.57 -3.81
CA ASP A 693 -1.03 -42.50 -2.82
C ASP A 693 -1.90 -41.30 -3.22
N ARG A 694 -2.00 -40.30 -2.32
CA ARG A 694 -2.66 -39.02 -2.65
C ARG A 694 -1.91 -38.33 -3.79
N LEU A 695 -2.62 -37.91 -4.84
CA LEU A 695 -2.07 -37.07 -5.90
C LEU A 695 -2.41 -35.59 -5.65
N VAL A 696 -1.40 -34.74 -5.56
CA VAL A 696 -1.57 -33.27 -5.63
C VAL A 696 -1.36 -32.83 -7.08
N VAL A 697 -2.38 -32.22 -7.68
CA VAL A 697 -2.35 -31.63 -9.02
C VAL A 697 -2.21 -30.11 -8.86
N THR A 698 -0.99 -29.60 -8.98
CA THR A 698 -0.70 -28.16 -8.97
C THR A 698 -0.70 -27.66 -10.40
N GLN A 699 -1.72 -26.88 -10.74
CA GLN A 699 -1.92 -26.36 -12.09
C GLN A 699 -1.98 -24.84 -12.02
N SER A 700 -0.94 -24.18 -12.53
CA SER A 700 -0.77 -22.73 -12.50
C SER A 700 -0.56 -22.14 -13.91
N ALA A 701 -0.54 -22.97 -14.96
CA ALA A 701 -0.48 -22.50 -16.33
C ALA A 701 -1.84 -21.96 -16.80
N SER A 702 -1.81 -21.02 -17.75
CA SER A 702 -3.01 -20.49 -18.44
C SER A 702 -3.68 -21.53 -19.34
N GLY A 703 -2.92 -22.46 -19.92
CA GLY A 703 -3.45 -23.61 -20.65
C GLY A 703 -4.04 -24.67 -19.72
N THR A 704 -5.14 -25.31 -20.12
CA THR A 704 -5.84 -26.31 -19.30
C THR A 704 -5.08 -27.64 -19.17
N LEU A 705 -5.42 -28.44 -18.15
CA LEU A 705 -5.01 -29.84 -18.03
C LEU A 705 -6.23 -30.76 -18.03
N THR A 706 -6.38 -31.61 -19.05
CA THR A 706 -7.57 -32.47 -19.21
C THR A 706 -7.28 -33.93 -18.91
N PHE A 707 -7.94 -34.51 -17.91
CA PHE A 707 -8.00 -35.96 -17.70
C PHE A 707 -9.18 -36.57 -18.48
N SER A 708 -8.86 -37.37 -19.50
CA SER A 708 -9.82 -38.09 -20.34
C SER A 708 -9.64 -39.61 -20.31
N GLY A 709 -8.58 -40.13 -19.70
CA GLY A 709 -8.36 -41.58 -19.56
C GLY A 709 -9.14 -42.26 -18.42
N GLY A 710 -9.74 -41.48 -17.51
CA GLY A 710 -10.33 -41.95 -16.27
C GLY A 710 -9.30 -42.20 -15.16
N ILE A 711 -9.69 -41.92 -13.92
CA ILE A 711 -8.87 -42.00 -12.71
C ILE A 711 -9.51 -43.01 -11.75
N SER A 712 -8.69 -43.90 -11.18
CA SER A 712 -9.10 -45.03 -10.34
C SER A 712 -8.19 -45.18 -9.11
N GLY A 713 -8.51 -46.07 -8.16
CA GLY A 713 -7.61 -46.43 -7.05
C GLY A 713 -8.08 -46.01 -5.66
N ALA A 714 -7.20 -46.13 -4.67
CA ALA A 714 -7.50 -45.84 -3.27
C ALA A 714 -7.01 -44.45 -2.81
N GLY A 715 -6.06 -43.85 -3.54
CA GLY A 715 -5.52 -42.53 -3.25
C GLY A 715 -6.55 -41.40 -3.38
N ALA A 716 -6.32 -40.34 -2.61
CA ALA A 716 -7.03 -39.07 -2.69
C ALA A 716 -6.50 -38.20 -3.85
N LEU A 717 -7.22 -37.15 -4.22
CA LEU A 717 -6.79 -36.17 -5.23
C LEU A 717 -6.99 -34.75 -4.69
N THR A 718 -5.93 -33.96 -4.64
CA THR A 718 -5.99 -32.52 -4.33
C THR A 718 -5.75 -31.72 -5.60
N LYS A 719 -6.64 -30.79 -5.93
CA LYS A 719 -6.46 -29.79 -7.00
C LYS A 719 -6.02 -28.48 -6.36
N ALA A 720 -4.82 -28.02 -6.71
CA ALA A 720 -4.18 -26.78 -6.24
C ALA A 720 -3.74 -25.90 -7.43
N GLY A 721 -3.33 -24.66 -7.13
CA GLY A 721 -2.93 -23.62 -8.10
C GLY A 721 -4.12 -23.02 -8.86
N ALA A 722 -4.04 -21.73 -9.21
CA ALA A 722 -5.18 -20.98 -9.77
C ALA A 722 -5.71 -21.49 -11.12
N GLY A 723 -4.91 -22.26 -11.88
CA GLY A 723 -5.25 -22.72 -13.23
C GLY A 723 -6.33 -23.82 -13.27
N THR A 724 -6.79 -24.12 -14.49
CA THR A 724 -7.91 -25.05 -14.74
C THR A 724 -7.47 -26.49 -14.96
N VAL A 725 -8.07 -27.43 -14.23
CA VAL A 725 -8.07 -28.87 -14.51
C VAL A 725 -9.45 -29.31 -14.99
N VAL A 726 -9.52 -30.21 -15.98
CA VAL A 726 -10.76 -30.71 -16.58
C VAL A 726 -10.89 -32.21 -16.38
N PHE A 727 -12.02 -32.67 -15.83
CA PHE A 727 -12.40 -34.09 -15.81
C PHE A 727 -13.42 -34.38 -16.91
N ALA A 728 -12.95 -35.05 -17.98
CA ALA A 728 -13.73 -35.35 -19.18
C ALA A 728 -14.29 -36.78 -19.24
N SER A 729 -13.88 -37.66 -18.32
CA SER A 729 -14.30 -39.06 -18.25
C SER A 729 -14.76 -39.47 -16.85
N PRO A 730 -15.54 -40.56 -16.72
CA PRO A 730 -15.93 -41.10 -15.42
C PRO A 730 -14.72 -41.51 -14.58
N ASN A 731 -14.75 -41.18 -13.29
CA ASN A 731 -13.70 -41.50 -12.33
C ASN A 731 -14.23 -42.41 -11.21
N THR A 732 -13.37 -43.30 -10.70
CA THR A 732 -13.74 -44.39 -9.76
C THR A 732 -12.76 -44.56 -8.59
N TYR A 733 -11.93 -43.55 -8.33
CA TYR A 733 -11.09 -43.54 -7.13
C TYR A 733 -11.93 -43.30 -5.86
N THR A 734 -11.43 -43.76 -4.71
CA THR A 734 -12.21 -43.81 -3.45
C THR A 734 -11.70 -42.86 -2.36
N GLY A 735 -10.46 -42.36 -2.48
CA GLY A 735 -9.95 -41.30 -1.61
C GLY A 735 -10.57 -39.93 -1.96
N VAL A 736 -10.61 -39.04 -0.97
CA VAL A 736 -11.25 -37.71 -1.05
C VAL A 736 -10.73 -36.88 -2.22
N THR A 737 -11.63 -36.15 -2.89
CA THR A 737 -11.31 -35.08 -3.84
C THR A 737 -11.29 -33.74 -3.10
N THR A 738 -10.13 -33.13 -2.91
CA THR A 738 -9.98 -31.79 -2.31
C THR A 738 -9.78 -30.72 -3.39
N LEU A 739 -10.52 -29.63 -3.30
CA LEU A 739 -10.37 -28.42 -4.11
C LEU A 739 -9.74 -27.31 -3.25
N ASP A 740 -8.43 -27.24 -3.30
CA ASP A 740 -7.58 -26.31 -2.56
C ASP A 740 -7.56 -24.95 -3.27
N ASP A 741 -7.34 -24.91 -4.58
CA ASP A 741 -7.29 -23.66 -5.36
C ASP A 741 -7.66 -23.87 -6.85
N GLY A 742 -8.06 -22.78 -7.52
CA GLY A 742 -8.41 -22.70 -8.93
C GLY A 742 -9.66 -23.49 -9.32
N LEU A 743 -9.78 -23.78 -10.63
CA LEU A 743 -10.96 -24.41 -11.20
C LEU A 743 -10.77 -25.93 -11.43
N LEU A 744 -11.68 -26.76 -10.91
CA LEU A 744 -11.93 -28.12 -11.40
C LEU A 744 -13.20 -28.14 -12.25
N LEU A 745 -13.05 -28.29 -13.57
CA LEU A 745 -14.13 -28.28 -14.54
C LEU A 745 -14.61 -29.70 -14.89
N LEU A 746 -15.88 -30.00 -14.62
CA LEU A 746 -16.51 -31.28 -14.93
C LEU A 746 -17.16 -31.24 -16.31
N HIS A 747 -16.46 -31.77 -17.32
CA HIS A 747 -17.03 -32.08 -18.64
C HIS A 747 -17.84 -33.39 -18.65
N ASN A 748 -17.78 -34.18 -17.57
CA ASN A 748 -18.56 -35.40 -17.39
C ASN A 748 -19.28 -35.38 -16.05
N ALA A 749 -20.56 -35.77 -16.01
CA ALA A 749 -21.38 -35.78 -14.79
C ALA A 749 -20.87 -36.81 -13.76
N SER A 750 -20.12 -37.83 -14.19
CA SER A 750 -19.39 -38.80 -13.36
C SER A 750 -17.89 -38.47 -13.23
N GLY A 751 -17.48 -37.24 -13.56
CA GLY A 751 -16.09 -36.79 -13.44
C GLY A 751 -15.59 -36.76 -11.99
N LEU A 752 -16.48 -36.57 -11.02
CA LEU A 752 -16.21 -36.93 -9.63
C LEU A 752 -16.68 -38.39 -9.40
N PRO A 753 -15.96 -39.21 -8.62
CA PRO A 753 -16.47 -40.54 -8.22
C PRO A 753 -17.79 -40.39 -7.45
N GLY A 754 -18.83 -41.12 -7.86
CA GLY A 754 -20.22 -40.94 -7.41
C GLY A 754 -21.04 -39.91 -8.21
N GLY A 755 -20.39 -39.08 -9.03
CA GLY A 755 -21.03 -38.07 -9.86
C GLY A 755 -21.53 -36.83 -9.10
N ILE A 756 -22.32 -35.99 -9.76
CA ILE A 756 -22.78 -34.69 -9.23
C ILE A 756 -24.11 -34.73 -8.48
N ASP A 757 -24.81 -35.87 -8.45
CA ASP A 757 -26.14 -35.99 -7.85
C ASP A 757 -26.18 -36.71 -6.49
N ASN A 758 -27.37 -36.97 -5.97
CA ASN A 758 -27.59 -37.57 -4.65
C ASN A 758 -27.82 -39.10 -4.67
N THR A 759 -27.53 -39.79 -5.78
CA THR A 759 -27.68 -41.26 -5.90
C THR A 759 -26.52 -42.06 -5.32
N VAL A 760 -25.53 -41.36 -4.77
CA VAL A 760 -24.25 -41.82 -4.21
C VAL A 760 -24.35 -42.88 -3.09
N GLY A 761 -23.37 -43.79 -3.06
CA GLY A 761 -23.30 -44.91 -2.13
C GLY A 761 -21.96 -45.08 -1.38
N ALA A 762 -21.90 -46.11 -0.54
CA ALA A 762 -20.70 -46.43 0.23
C ALA A 762 -19.57 -46.96 -0.67
N GLY A 763 -18.40 -46.31 -0.62
CA GLY A 763 -17.22 -46.65 -1.43
C GLY A 763 -16.82 -45.59 -2.46
N GLU A 764 -17.55 -44.48 -2.56
CA GLU A 764 -17.27 -43.35 -3.46
C GLU A 764 -16.49 -42.22 -2.79
N SER A 765 -15.80 -41.39 -3.59
CA SER A 765 -15.04 -40.23 -3.10
C SER A 765 -15.95 -39.13 -2.54
N ALA A 766 -15.60 -38.64 -1.33
CA ALA A 766 -16.12 -37.38 -0.81
C ALA A 766 -15.49 -36.19 -1.57
N LEU A 767 -16.23 -35.09 -1.72
CA LEU A 767 -15.72 -33.82 -2.23
C LEU A 767 -15.48 -32.87 -1.05
N ALA A 768 -14.32 -32.23 -1.01
CA ALA A 768 -13.90 -31.27 0.00
C ALA A 768 -13.53 -29.94 -0.67
N PHE A 769 -14.07 -28.83 -0.18
CA PHE A 769 -13.63 -27.47 -0.52
C PHE A 769 -12.71 -26.92 0.57
N GLU A 770 -11.53 -26.44 0.15
CA GLU A 770 -10.54 -25.74 0.98
C GLU A 770 -10.24 -24.33 0.42
N GLY A 771 -10.43 -24.10 -0.88
CA GLY A 771 -10.47 -22.76 -1.50
C GLY A 771 -10.98 -22.72 -2.96
N GLY A 772 -10.81 -23.81 -3.71
CA GLY A 772 -11.11 -23.88 -5.15
C GLY A 772 -12.60 -23.91 -5.55
N VAL A 773 -12.84 -23.85 -6.86
CA VAL A 773 -14.17 -23.78 -7.50
C VAL A 773 -14.46 -25.02 -8.34
N LEU A 774 -15.67 -25.57 -8.22
CA LEU A 774 -16.16 -26.66 -9.06
C LEU A 774 -16.96 -26.14 -10.27
N GLY A 775 -16.39 -26.25 -11.46
CA GLY A 775 -17.04 -25.90 -12.72
C GLY A 775 -17.99 -26.99 -13.22
N LEU A 776 -19.24 -26.63 -13.52
CA LEU A 776 -20.30 -27.54 -13.96
C LEU A 776 -20.56 -27.36 -15.47
N ALA A 777 -19.87 -28.11 -16.32
CA ALA A 777 -20.15 -28.11 -17.77
C ALA A 777 -21.27 -29.08 -18.19
N THR A 778 -21.75 -29.92 -17.27
CA THR A 778 -22.85 -30.85 -17.52
C THR A 778 -23.64 -31.16 -16.24
N GLY A 779 -24.97 -31.07 -16.32
CA GLY A 779 -25.92 -31.35 -15.24
C GLY A 779 -25.92 -30.36 -14.06
N ASP A 780 -26.94 -30.47 -13.21
CA ASP A 780 -27.08 -29.70 -11.97
C ASP A 780 -26.43 -30.45 -10.79
N PHE A 781 -25.87 -29.73 -9.83
CA PHE A 781 -25.21 -30.32 -8.67
C PHE A 781 -26.20 -30.51 -7.50
N THR A 782 -26.33 -31.74 -7.00
CA THR A 782 -27.33 -32.08 -5.96
C THR A 782 -26.83 -33.00 -4.83
N ARG A 783 -25.52 -33.25 -4.71
CA ARG A 783 -24.91 -34.10 -3.67
C ARG A 783 -25.44 -33.83 -2.25
N LEU A 784 -25.38 -34.87 -1.42
CA LEU A 784 -25.61 -34.76 0.02
C LEU A 784 -24.47 -34.01 0.71
N MET A 785 -24.78 -33.31 1.80
CA MET A 785 -23.78 -32.66 2.66
C MET A 785 -23.21 -33.61 3.71
N GLY A 786 -21.91 -33.50 3.99
CA GLY A 786 -21.18 -34.23 5.03
C GLY A 786 -19.83 -34.76 4.58
N THR A 787 -19.10 -35.39 5.51
CA THR A 787 -17.74 -35.94 5.28
C THR A 787 -17.73 -37.38 4.75
N GLY A 788 -18.89 -37.96 4.44
CA GLY A 788 -19.04 -39.35 4.02
C GLY A 788 -18.80 -39.59 2.53
N ALA A 789 -18.76 -40.86 2.13
CA ALA A 789 -18.61 -41.27 0.74
C ALA A 789 -19.68 -40.60 -0.17
N GLY A 790 -19.23 -40.03 -1.29
CA GLY A 790 -20.09 -39.32 -2.25
C GLY A 790 -20.71 -38.01 -1.75
N GLN A 791 -20.43 -37.58 -0.52
CA GLN A 791 -20.94 -36.32 0.03
C GLN A 791 -20.05 -35.13 -0.37
N LEU A 792 -20.50 -33.92 -0.01
CA LEU A 792 -19.76 -32.68 -0.10
C LEU A 792 -19.54 -32.07 1.29
N ASP A 793 -18.31 -31.64 1.55
CA ASP A 793 -17.91 -30.88 2.73
C ASP A 793 -17.17 -29.59 2.35
N TRP A 794 -17.29 -28.56 3.18
CA TRP A 794 -16.35 -27.44 3.21
C TRP A 794 -15.56 -27.59 4.50
N VAL A 795 -14.24 -27.82 4.40
CA VAL A 795 -13.40 -28.31 5.52
C VAL A 795 -13.02 -27.16 6.47
N ASN A 796 -13.99 -26.32 6.82
CA ASN A 796 -13.79 -24.96 7.31
C ASN A 796 -12.83 -24.14 6.43
N GLY A 797 -12.88 -24.34 5.11
CA GLY A 797 -12.20 -23.51 4.10
C GLY A 797 -13.21 -22.82 3.18
N SER A 798 -12.71 -21.96 2.29
CA SER A 798 -13.51 -21.29 1.26
C SER A 798 -13.82 -22.24 0.09
N GLY A 799 -14.66 -21.82 -0.85
CA GLY A 799 -14.86 -22.56 -2.11
C GLY A 799 -16.26 -22.40 -2.68
N GLY A 800 -16.48 -22.98 -3.86
CA GLY A 800 -17.67 -22.63 -4.64
C GLY A 800 -17.92 -23.40 -5.92
N PHE A 801 -18.81 -22.86 -6.74
CA PHE A 801 -19.20 -23.44 -8.04
C PHE A 801 -19.17 -22.40 -9.14
N ALA A 802 -19.12 -22.85 -10.40
CA ALA A 802 -19.25 -22.02 -11.59
C ALA A 802 -19.99 -22.76 -12.71
N ALA A 803 -20.66 -22.04 -13.61
CA ALA A 803 -21.52 -22.63 -14.64
C ALA A 803 -20.90 -22.57 -16.05
N PHE A 804 -20.98 -23.69 -16.77
CA PHE A 804 -20.37 -23.84 -18.09
C PHE A 804 -21.32 -24.51 -19.10
N GLY A 805 -21.33 -23.97 -20.33
CA GLY A 805 -22.08 -24.49 -21.48
C GLY A 805 -23.62 -24.39 -21.42
N ALA A 806 -24.19 -24.15 -20.24
CA ALA A 806 -25.57 -23.74 -19.98
C ALA A 806 -25.65 -23.20 -18.55
N ASP A 807 -26.73 -22.50 -18.19
CA ASP A 807 -27.00 -22.12 -16.80
C ASP A 807 -27.11 -23.38 -15.91
N ARG A 808 -26.62 -23.31 -14.67
CA ARG A 808 -26.51 -24.47 -13.75
C ARG A 808 -27.12 -24.18 -12.40
N GLN A 809 -27.75 -25.20 -11.80
CA GLN A 809 -28.27 -25.10 -10.44
C GLN A 809 -27.42 -25.86 -9.44
N VAL A 810 -27.29 -25.29 -8.24
CA VAL A 810 -26.81 -25.97 -7.05
C VAL A 810 -27.98 -26.15 -6.09
N ARG A 811 -28.32 -27.42 -5.80
CA ARG A 811 -29.39 -27.85 -4.88
C ARG A 811 -28.86 -28.96 -3.96
N LEU A 812 -28.00 -28.59 -3.03
CA LEU A 812 -27.42 -29.46 -2.00
C LEU A 812 -28.52 -30.18 -1.21
N ASN A 813 -28.26 -31.45 -0.86
CA ASN A 813 -29.26 -32.39 -0.32
C ASN A 813 -30.52 -32.56 -1.21
N ASN A 814 -30.42 -32.26 -2.52
CA ASN A 814 -31.52 -32.20 -3.50
C ASN A 814 -32.71 -31.30 -3.08
N GLY A 815 -32.51 -30.37 -2.15
CA GLY A 815 -33.55 -29.51 -1.57
C GLY A 815 -33.36 -28.02 -1.86
N THR A 816 -34.23 -27.21 -1.28
CA THR A 816 -34.15 -25.72 -1.24
C THR A 816 -34.15 -25.18 0.19
N GLY A 817 -34.02 -26.06 1.19
CA GLY A 817 -33.94 -25.69 2.61
C GLY A 817 -32.75 -24.77 2.92
N SER A 818 -32.81 -24.11 4.07
CA SER A 818 -31.75 -23.18 4.51
C SER A 818 -30.64 -23.89 5.28
N PHE A 819 -29.38 -23.58 4.96
CA PHE A 819 -28.20 -24.09 5.64
C PHE A 819 -27.51 -23.02 6.49
N SER A 820 -26.96 -23.45 7.63
CA SER A 820 -26.22 -22.58 8.55
C SER A 820 -24.77 -22.41 8.09
N TRP A 821 -24.33 -21.16 7.95
CA TRP A 821 -22.95 -20.80 7.60
C TRP A 821 -21.93 -21.22 8.69
N ASN A 822 -22.34 -21.45 9.95
CA ASN A 822 -21.37 -21.89 10.97
C ASN A 822 -21.34 -23.40 11.21
N SER A 823 -22.37 -24.14 10.78
CA SER A 823 -22.56 -25.53 11.20
C SER A 823 -22.99 -26.46 10.07
N THR A 824 -22.91 -26.02 8.81
CA THR A 824 -23.34 -26.83 7.66
C THR A 824 -22.65 -26.48 6.34
N ILE A 825 -22.27 -25.22 6.11
CA ILE A 825 -21.45 -24.79 4.96
C ILE A 825 -20.38 -23.82 5.44
N LEU A 826 -19.17 -23.86 4.89
CA LEU A 826 -18.06 -22.88 5.05
C LEU A 826 -17.45 -22.66 6.45
N GLY A 827 -18.21 -22.48 7.53
CA GLY A 827 -17.67 -22.16 8.86
C GLY A 827 -17.38 -20.66 9.08
N THR A 828 -16.58 -20.32 10.10
CA THR A 828 -16.28 -18.91 10.43
C THR A 828 -15.05 -18.41 9.67
N GLY A 829 -15.12 -17.21 9.09
CA GLY A 829 -14.03 -16.59 8.32
C GLY A 829 -14.07 -16.85 6.81
N ASN A 830 -14.69 -17.94 6.37
CA ASN A 830 -14.62 -18.40 4.97
C ASN A 830 -15.63 -17.76 4.01
N ILE A 831 -15.25 -17.79 2.72
CA ILE A 831 -15.92 -17.10 1.60
C ILE A 831 -16.68 -18.11 0.74
N LEU A 832 -17.95 -17.79 0.42
CA LEU A 832 -18.70 -18.51 -0.61
C LEU A 832 -18.35 -17.96 -1.98
N ILE A 833 -17.80 -18.79 -2.87
CA ILE A 833 -17.47 -18.40 -4.24
C ILE A 833 -18.61 -18.82 -5.18
N LEU A 834 -19.08 -17.91 -6.03
CA LEU A 834 -20.18 -18.13 -6.97
C LEU A 834 -19.78 -17.54 -8.33
N SER A 835 -19.36 -18.39 -9.28
CA SER A 835 -18.68 -18.06 -10.56
C SER A 835 -17.15 -18.20 -10.52
N HIS A 836 -16.53 -18.01 -11.69
CA HIS A 836 -15.10 -18.02 -11.99
C HIS A 836 -14.88 -17.17 -13.25
N SER A 837 -13.72 -16.53 -13.42
CA SER A 837 -13.46 -15.59 -14.54
C SER A 837 -13.57 -16.20 -15.95
N THR A 838 -13.52 -17.53 -16.05
CA THR A 838 -13.72 -18.29 -17.29
C THR A 838 -15.11 -18.90 -17.43
N ALA A 839 -16.02 -18.66 -16.48
CA ALA A 839 -17.40 -19.13 -16.56
C ALA A 839 -18.10 -18.55 -17.78
N THR A 840 -19.08 -19.29 -18.33
CA THR A 840 -19.73 -18.91 -19.60
C THR A 840 -21.22 -18.65 -19.46
N HIS A 841 -21.80 -18.95 -18.29
CA HIS A 841 -23.24 -19.01 -18.05
C HIS A 841 -23.54 -18.72 -16.57
N THR A 842 -24.82 -18.55 -16.24
CA THR A 842 -25.28 -18.21 -14.88
C THR A 842 -25.24 -19.42 -13.94
N LEU A 843 -24.70 -19.25 -12.73
CA LEU A 843 -24.89 -20.18 -11.62
C LEU A 843 -26.07 -19.78 -10.74
N ASP A 844 -27.08 -20.63 -10.56
CA ASP A 844 -28.20 -20.43 -9.65
C ASP A 844 -28.06 -21.30 -8.39
N PHE A 845 -27.66 -20.68 -7.27
CA PHE A 845 -27.56 -21.35 -5.97
C PHE A 845 -28.92 -21.27 -5.25
N ARG A 846 -29.61 -22.41 -5.18
CA ARG A 846 -31.03 -22.49 -4.82
C ARG A 846 -31.31 -22.82 -3.35
N ASN A 847 -30.30 -23.25 -2.61
CA ASN A 847 -30.44 -23.50 -1.18
C ASN A 847 -30.52 -22.17 -0.43
N GLY A 848 -31.40 -22.11 0.58
CA GLY A 848 -31.39 -20.98 1.50
C GLY A 848 -30.10 -20.92 2.30
N ILE A 849 -29.75 -19.73 2.79
CA ILE A 849 -28.57 -19.50 3.61
C ILE A 849 -29.00 -18.81 4.90
N SER A 850 -28.49 -19.28 6.02
CA SER A 850 -28.59 -18.64 7.32
C SER A 850 -27.21 -18.15 7.73
N PHE A 851 -27.05 -16.83 7.87
CA PHE A 851 -25.76 -16.22 8.20
C PHE A 851 -25.33 -16.45 9.67
N ALA A 852 -26.13 -17.18 10.45
CA ALA A 852 -25.82 -17.64 11.81
C ALA A 852 -25.32 -16.52 12.75
N GLY A 853 -25.97 -15.34 12.70
CA GLY A 853 -25.67 -14.20 13.57
C GLY A 853 -24.41 -13.39 13.23
N GLN A 854 -23.84 -13.53 12.03
CA GLN A 854 -22.61 -12.81 11.61
C GLN A 854 -22.74 -12.22 10.19
N LYS A 855 -21.87 -11.25 9.86
CA LYS A 855 -21.67 -10.75 8.48
C LYS A 855 -20.77 -11.73 7.71
N ARG A 856 -21.10 -12.08 6.47
CA ARG A 856 -20.43 -13.13 5.68
C ARG A 856 -19.89 -12.61 4.35
N ALA A 857 -18.78 -13.16 3.85
CA ALA A 857 -18.25 -12.80 2.54
C ALA A 857 -18.79 -13.72 1.43
N MET A 858 -19.25 -13.11 0.34
CA MET A 858 -19.59 -13.77 -0.91
C MET A 858 -18.75 -13.16 -2.02
N HIS A 859 -18.12 -14.00 -2.82
CA HIS A 859 -17.26 -13.59 -3.92
C HIS A 859 -17.85 -14.06 -5.26
N VAL A 860 -17.84 -13.19 -6.26
CA VAL A 860 -18.34 -13.45 -7.61
C VAL A 860 -17.35 -12.89 -8.61
N GLU A 861 -16.72 -13.80 -9.34
CA GLU A 861 -15.88 -13.46 -10.49
C GLU A 861 -16.74 -13.13 -11.72
N ASP A 862 -16.25 -12.19 -12.52
CA ASP A 862 -16.87 -11.77 -13.78
C ASP A 862 -16.51 -12.76 -14.90
N GLY A 863 -17.51 -13.47 -15.40
CA GLY A 863 -17.40 -14.39 -16.52
C GLY A 863 -18.05 -13.82 -17.79
N ALA A 864 -18.31 -14.67 -18.78
CA ALA A 864 -18.92 -14.22 -20.04
C ALA A 864 -20.45 -14.02 -19.95
N ALA A 865 -21.05 -14.06 -18.76
CA ALA A 865 -22.51 -13.99 -18.56
C ALA A 865 -22.90 -12.66 -17.90
N ALA A 866 -23.87 -11.93 -18.47
CA ALA A 866 -24.34 -10.65 -17.90
C ALA A 866 -24.99 -10.76 -16.49
N VAL A 867 -25.17 -11.99 -15.99
CA VAL A 867 -25.36 -12.32 -14.58
C VAL A 867 -24.57 -13.59 -14.30
N ASP A 868 -23.48 -13.49 -13.55
CA ASP A 868 -22.61 -14.62 -13.24
C ASP A 868 -23.24 -15.59 -12.23
N ALA A 869 -23.87 -15.01 -11.20
CA ALA A 869 -24.43 -15.76 -10.10
C ALA A 869 -25.83 -15.26 -9.72
N THR A 870 -26.70 -16.19 -9.35
CA THR A 870 -28.04 -15.94 -8.81
C THR A 870 -28.20 -16.63 -7.46
N LEU A 871 -28.68 -15.88 -6.46
CA LEU A 871 -29.18 -16.41 -5.19
C LEU A 871 -30.71 -16.41 -5.21
N SER A 872 -31.28 -17.58 -5.46
CA SER A 872 -32.74 -17.81 -5.42
C SER A 872 -33.22 -18.43 -4.10
N GLY A 873 -32.31 -19.05 -3.35
CA GLY A 873 -32.56 -19.48 -1.98
C GLY A 873 -32.89 -18.32 -1.02
N LYS A 874 -33.66 -18.59 0.03
CA LYS A 874 -34.00 -17.59 1.05
C LYS A 874 -32.79 -17.29 1.95
N LEU A 875 -32.42 -16.02 2.05
CA LEU A 875 -31.38 -15.51 2.95
C LEU A 875 -32.01 -15.12 4.31
N THR A 876 -31.44 -15.58 5.41
CA THR A 876 -32.06 -15.53 6.75
C THR A 876 -31.07 -15.19 7.87
N GLY A 877 -31.56 -14.57 8.95
CA GLY A 877 -30.78 -14.38 10.18
C GLY A 877 -31.23 -13.22 11.07
N GLY A 878 -30.48 -12.96 12.14
CA GLY A 878 -30.76 -11.89 13.11
C GLY A 878 -30.20 -10.52 12.73
N THR A 879 -30.11 -9.61 13.71
CA THR A 879 -29.64 -8.22 13.53
C THR A 879 -28.15 -8.11 13.21
N SER A 880 -27.35 -9.12 13.54
CA SER A 880 -25.93 -9.21 13.16
C SER A 880 -25.71 -10.07 11.91
N SER A 881 -26.77 -10.62 11.30
CA SER A 881 -26.71 -11.46 10.11
C SER A 881 -26.79 -10.65 8.83
N GLY A 882 -25.70 -10.61 8.08
CA GLY A 882 -25.60 -9.85 6.83
C GLY A 882 -24.53 -10.44 5.90
N PHE A 883 -24.21 -9.75 4.81
CA PHE A 883 -23.14 -10.19 3.90
C PHE A 883 -22.45 -9.04 3.17
N THR A 884 -21.22 -9.31 2.70
CA THR A 884 -20.41 -8.48 1.83
C THR A 884 -20.30 -9.16 0.47
N LYS A 885 -20.69 -8.48 -0.61
CA LYS A 885 -20.41 -8.87 -2.00
C LYS A 885 -19.04 -8.33 -2.41
N THR A 886 -18.19 -9.22 -2.93
CA THR A 886 -16.83 -8.96 -3.44
C THR A 886 -16.65 -9.58 -4.84
N GLY A 887 -15.54 -9.27 -5.51
CA GLY A 887 -15.24 -9.68 -6.89
C GLY A 887 -16.00 -8.86 -7.94
N PRO A 888 -15.52 -8.78 -9.19
CA PRO A 888 -16.05 -7.87 -10.19
C PRO A 888 -17.43 -8.28 -10.74
N GLY A 889 -17.79 -9.57 -10.67
CA GLY A 889 -18.97 -10.11 -11.35
C GLY A 889 -20.31 -9.73 -10.72
N VAL A 890 -21.39 -10.03 -11.43
CA VAL A 890 -22.78 -9.66 -11.11
C VAL A 890 -23.47 -10.73 -10.27
N LEU A 891 -23.76 -10.40 -9.00
CA LEU A 891 -24.57 -11.23 -8.10
C LEU A 891 -26.04 -10.78 -8.11
N SER A 892 -26.95 -11.62 -8.61
CA SER A 892 -28.38 -11.34 -8.65
C SER A 892 -29.15 -12.01 -7.50
N ILE A 893 -29.86 -11.24 -6.67
CA ILE A 893 -30.78 -11.78 -5.65
C ILE A 893 -32.21 -11.79 -6.18
N THR A 894 -32.82 -12.98 -6.20
CA THR A 894 -34.17 -13.21 -6.74
C THR A 894 -35.20 -13.62 -5.68
N ASN A 895 -34.78 -13.92 -4.45
CA ASN A 895 -35.74 -14.23 -3.39
C ASN A 895 -36.39 -12.97 -2.80
N ALA A 896 -37.70 -12.81 -2.99
CA ALA A 896 -38.47 -11.67 -2.49
C ALA A 896 -38.86 -11.77 -0.99
N THR A 897 -38.41 -12.81 -0.28
CA THR A 897 -38.84 -13.13 1.10
C THR A 897 -37.69 -13.26 2.10
N ASN A 898 -36.53 -12.69 1.78
CA ASN A 898 -35.39 -12.65 2.69
C ASN A 898 -35.76 -11.97 4.03
N ASP A 899 -35.18 -12.44 5.14
CA ASP A 899 -35.50 -11.94 6.49
C ASP A 899 -34.30 -11.77 7.43
N TYR A 900 -33.07 -11.77 6.89
CA TYR A 900 -31.90 -11.28 7.61
C TYR A 900 -32.01 -9.77 7.85
N THR A 901 -31.54 -9.26 8.99
CA THR A 901 -31.70 -7.83 9.37
C THR A 901 -30.38 -7.11 9.68
N GLY A 902 -29.25 -7.78 9.47
CA GLY A 902 -27.93 -7.16 9.51
C GLY A 902 -27.54 -6.50 8.20
N VAL A 903 -26.29 -6.06 8.16
CA VAL A 903 -25.73 -5.19 7.12
C VAL A 903 -25.50 -5.94 5.80
N THR A 904 -25.91 -5.34 4.69
CA THR A 904 -25.48 -5.71 3.34
C THR A 904 -24.43 -4.73 2.84
N THR A 905 -23.26 -5.21 2.43
CA THR A 905 -22.21 -4.39 1.82
C THR A 905 -22.00 -4.80 0.37
N VAL A 906 -21.94 -3.83 -0.52
CA VAL A 906 -21.42 -4.02 -1.89
C VAL A 906 -20.02 -3.42 -1.89
N ALA A 907 -19.00 -4.27 -1.97
CA ALA A 907 -17.60 -3.86 -1.94
C ALA A 907 -16.95 -3.88 -3.33
N ASP A 908 -17.49 -4.67 -4.26
CA ASP A 908 -17.00 -4.77 -5.63
C ASP A 908 -18.08 -5.39 -6.56
N GLY A 909 -18.01 -5.07 -7.85
CA GLY A 909 -18.95 -5.49 -8.88
C GLY A 909 -20.39 -5.06 -8.60
N VAL A 910 -21.36 -5.82 -9.16
CA VAL A 910 -22.79 -5.53 -9.00
C VAL A 910 -23.48 -6.46 -8.02
N LEU A 911 -24.27 -5.89 -7.10
CA LEU A 911 -25.32 -6.60 -6.38
C LEU A 911 -26.70 -6.24 -6.98
N ARG A 912 -27.24 -7.09 -7.86
CA ARG A 912 -28.48 -6.85 -8.62
C ARG A 912 -29.71 -7.37 -7.88
N LEU A 913 -30.69 -6.50 -7.63
CA LEU A 913 -31.95 -6.83 -6.95
C LEU A 913 -33.08 -7.04 -7.96
N GLN A 914 -33.58 -8.28 -8.09
CA GLN A 914 -34.77 -8.55 -8.94
C GLN A 914 -36.10 -8.29 -8.21
N HIS A 915 -36.09 -8.08 -6.90
CA HIS A 915 -37.25 -7.64 -6.12
C HIS A 915 -36.89 -6.52 -5.15
N ALA A 916 -37.80 -5.56 -4.92
CA ALA A 916 -37.57 -4.46 -3.97
C ALA A 916 -37.38 -4.95 -2.53
N ALA A 917 -38.00 -6.07 -2.16
CA ALA A 917 -37.85 -6.73 -0.86
C ALA A 917 -36.69 -7.75 -0.81
N ALA A 918 -35.83 -7.82 -1.82
CA ALA A 918 -34.67 -8.71 -1.82
C ALA A 918 -33.61 -8.30 -0.78
N LEU A 919 -33.53 -6.99 -0.46
CA LEU A 919 -32.84 -6.46 0.71
C LEU A 919 -33.89 -6.17 1.81
N PRO A 920 -33.88 -6.89 2.94
CA PRO A 920 -34.75 -6.59 4.07
C PRO A 920 -34.29 -5.32 4.80
N ASN A 921 -35.06 -4.91 5.81
CA ASN A 921 -34.77 -3.71 6.59
C ASN A 921 -33.46 -3.91 7.40
N GLY A 922 -32.43 -3.15 7.05
CA GLY A 922 -31.05 -3.36 7.49
C GLY A 922 -30.10 -2.51 6.65
N ASN A 923 -28.93 -2.12 7.17
CA ASN A 923 -28.11 -1.11 6.52
C ASN A 923 -27.53 -1.60 5.19
N LEU A 924 -27.45 -0.69 4.23
CA LEU A 924 -26.76 -0.90 2.95
C LEU A 924 -25.47 -0.06 2.95
N GLU A 925 -24.34 -0.72 2.86
CA GLU A 925 -23.02 -0.11 2.76
C GLU A 925 -22.48 -0.23 1.32
N LEU A 926 -21.94 0.84 0.79
CA LEU A 926 -21.25 0.89 -0.50
C LEU A 926 -19.78 1.26 -0.29
N THR A 927 -18.87 0.54 -0.92
CA THR A 927 -17.42 0.71 -0.78
C THR A 927 -16.67 0.06 -1.95
N GLY A 928 -15.38 0.36 -2.12
CA GLY A 928 -14.51 -0.30 -3.11
C GLY A 928 -14.92 -0.17 -4.58
N GLY A 929 -15.83 0.76 -4.90
CA GLY A 929 -16.43 0.89 -6.24
C GLY A 929 -17.74 0.13 -6.42
N GLY A 930 -18.10 -0.76 -5.50
CA GLY A 930 -19.27 -1.64 -5.57
C GLY A 930 -20.60 -0.93 -5.86
N VAL A 931 -21.40 -1.55 -6.74
CA VAL A 931 -22.62 -0.98 -7.32
C VAL A 931 -23.87 -1.78 -6.94
N LEU A 932 -24.89 -1.12 -6.39
CA LEU A 932 -26.21 -1.75 -6.22
C LEU A 932 -27.03 -1.66 -7.52
N GLY A 933 -27.28 -2.81 -8.15
CA GLY A 933 -28.09 -2.93 -9.35
C GLY A 933 -29.60 -2.94 -9.05
N LEU A 934 -30.32 -1.93 -9.52
CA LEU A 934 -31.76 -1.79 -9.34
C LEU A 934 -32.51 -2.50 -10.48
N GLY A 935 -32.86 -3.78 -10.31
CA GLY A 935 -33.64 -4.54 -11.28
C GLY A 935 -35.15 -4.43 -11.13
N ALA A 936 -35.65 -4.07 -9.94
CA ALA A 936 -37.07 -4.20 -9.58
C ALA A 936 -37.86 -2.88 -9.51
N ALA A 937 -37.31 -1.90 -8.79
CA ALA A 937 -37.99 -0.67 -8.40
C ALA A 937 -36.96 0.43 -8.11
N ASP A 938 -37.45 1.66 -7.99
CA ASP A 938 -36.64 2.83 -7.64
C ASP A 938 -36.23 2.80 -6.17
N LEU A 939 -35.00 3.25 -5.87
CA LEU A 939 -34.52 3.41 -4.49
C LEU A 939 -34.92 4.80 -3.98
N THR A 940 -36.20 4.94 -3.59
CA THR A 940 -36.78 6.21 -3.13
C THR A 940 -37.31 6.19 -1.69
N ALA A 941 -37.27 5.03 -1.03
CA ALA A 941 -37.84 4.80 0.30
C ALA A 941 -36.80 4.75 1.44
N ARG A 942 -35.51 4.51 1.13
CA ARG A 942 -34.44 4.46 2.12
C ARG A 942 -33.87 5.85 2.41
N THR A 943 -33.37 6.04 3.62
CA THR A 943 -32.72 7.28 4.05
C THR A 943 -31.22 7.11 4.21
N ILE A 944 -30.52 8.21 4.44
CA ILE A 944 -29.06 8.28 4.59
C ILE A 944 -28.67 8.42 6.06
N GLY A 945 -27.62 7.70 6.47
CA GLY A 945 -26.93 7.95 7.74
C GLY A 945 -26.48 6.70 8.49
N ALA A 946 -25.99 6.90 9.70
CA ALA A 946 -25.46 5.85 10.58
C ALA A 946 -26.53 5.02 11.33
N GLY A 947 -27.81 5.39 11.22
CA GLY A 947 -28.92 4.70 11.86
C GLY A 947 -29.29 3.37 11.20
N ALA A 948 -30.35 2.74 11.71
CA ALA A 948 -30.87 1.48 11.18
C ALA A 948 -31.70 1.66 9.90
N ASP A 949 -31.57 0.71 8.97
CA ASP A 949 -32.20 0.71 7.63
C ASP A 949 -31.83 1.92 6.76
N GLN A 950 -30.57 2.36 6.89
CA GLN A 950 -30.03 3.49 6.14
C GLN A 950 -28.96 3.05 5.13
N VAL A 951 -28.70 3.91 4.14
CA VAL A 951 -27.61 3.73 3.16
C VAL A 951 -26.39 4.54 3.57
N GLN A 952 -25.21 3.95 3.40
CA GLN A 952 -23.91 4.45 3.87
C GLN A 952 -22.84 4.24 2.80
N TRP A 953 -21.97 5.24 2.60
CA TRP A 953 -20.76 5.09 1.80
C TRP A 953 -19.58 4.96 2.77
N LEU A 954 -18.95 3.79 2.79
CA LEU A 954 -17.74 3.54 3.57
C LEU A 954 -16.47 3.74 2.71
N GLY A 955 -16.62 3.67 1.38
CA GLY A 955 -15.63 4.03 0.37
C GLY A 955 -16.33 4.58 -0.88
N SER A 956 -15.66 4.51 -2.03
CA SER A 956 -16.28 4.76 -3.34
C SER A 956 -17.37 3.73 -3.67
N GLY A 957 -18.41 4.10 -4.42
CA GLY A 957 -19.50 3.15 -4.77
C GLY A 957 -20.77 3.80 -5.32
N GLY A 958 -21.74 2.98 -5.75
CA GLY A 958 -22.78 3.45 -6.68
C GLY A 958 -24.07 2.66 -6.84
N PHE A 959 -24.81 3.00 -7.90
CA PHE A 959 -26.01 2.30 -8.36
C PHE A 959 -26.01 2.13 -9.88
N ALA A 960 -26.71 1.10 -10.36
CA ALA A 960 -27.00 0.88 -11.78
C ALA A 960 -28.49 0.57 -11.97
N ALA A 961 -29.03 0.81 -13.16
CA ALA A 961 -30.42 0.52 -13.50
C ALA A 961 -30.50 -0.71 -14.41
N PHE A 962 -31.42 -1.63 -14.11
CA PHE A 962 -31.61 -2.86 -14.88
C PHE A 962 -33.09 -3.11 -15.25
N GLY A 963 -33.34 -3.59 -16.47
CA GLY A 963 -34.61 -3.95 -17.07
C GLY A 963 -35.58 -2.79 -17.37
N ALA A 964 -35.40 -1.64 -16.71
CA ALA A 964 -36.10 -0.39 -16.92
C ALA A 964 -35.32 0.74 -16.26
N ASN A 965 -35.52 1.99 -16.70
CA ASN A 965 -34.89 3.16 -16.08
C ASN A 965 -35.30 3.27 -14.60
N ARG A 966 -34.34 3.53 -13.71
CA ARG A 966 -34.56 3.55 -12.25
C ARG A 966 -34.13 4.85 -11.60
N ALA A 967 -34.90 5.31 -10.62
CA ALA A 967 -34.59 6.49 -9.84
C ALA A 967 -33.91 6.19 -8.49
N VAL A 968 -33.03 7.10 -8.05
CA VAL A 968 -32.41 7.10 -6.71
C VAL A 968 -32.69 8.44 -6.01
N ARG A 969 -33.30 8.39 -4.82
CA ARG A 969 -33.54 9.54 -3.94
C ARG A 969 -33.64 9.11 -2.47
N PHE A 970 -33.05 9.89 -1.58
CA PHE A 970 -33.01 9.57 -0.14
C PHE A 970 -33.79 10.55 0.74
N THR A 971 -34.19 11.70 0.19
CA THR A 971 -35.03 12.69 0.87
C THR A 971 -36.49 12.64 0.38
N PRO A 972 -37.49 12.72 1.28
CA PRO A 972 -38.90 12.79 0.88
C PRO A 972 -39.23 14.07 0.08
N ASP A 973 -38.64 15.20 0.48
CA ASP A 973 -38.67 16.43 -0.31
C ASP A 973 -37.58 16.39 -1.39
N PRO A 974 -37.94 16.50 -2.69
CA PRO A 974 -36.97 16.53 -3.78
C PRO A 974 -36.10 17.78 -3.79
N ASN A 975 -36.40 18.84 -3.01
CA ASN A 975 -35.60 20.07 -2.93
C ASN A 975 -34.51 20.03 -1.85
N THR A 976 -34.57 19.07 -0.93
CA THR A 976 -33.55 18.91 0.11
C THR A 976 -32.25 18.43 -0.52
N SER A 977 -31.17 19.21 -0.35
CA SER A 977 -29.83 18.85 -0.80
C SER A 977 -29.09 18.12 0.31
N ILE A 978 -28.40 17.04 -0.02
CA ILE A 978 -27.41 16.40 0.86
C ILE A 978 -26.01 16.95 0.57
N ASN A 979 -25.16 17.09 1.57
CA ASN A 979 -23.75 17.45 1.38
C ASN A 979 -22.94 16.20 1.04
N TRP A 980 -22.00 16.34 0.11
CA TRP A 980 -21.12 15.25 -0.27
C TRP A 980 -20.24 14.78 0.90
N THR A 981 -19.69 15.71 1.68
CA THR A 981 -18.82 15.40 2.83
C THR A 981 -19.56 14.61 3.93
N ASP A 982 -20.82 14.94 4.18
CA ASP A 982 -21.62 14.34 5.26
C ASP A 982 -22.14 12.93 4.91
N PHE A 983 -21.77 12.40 3.72
CA PHE A 983 -22.36 11.18 3.18
C PHE A 983 -21.41 10.34 2.32
N ILE A 984 -21.07 10.80 1.12
CA ILE A 984 -20.15 10.07 0.24
C ILE A 984 -18.74 10.15 0.81
N GLY A 985 -18.35 11.28 1.41
CA GLY A 985 -17.05 11.48 2.07
C GLY A 985 -16.05 12.30 1.25
N THR A 986 -14.88 12.60 1.81
CA THR A 986 -13.73 13.18 1.08
C THR A 986 -13.04 12.11 0.23
N GLY A 987 -12.39 12.51 -0.87
CA GLY A 987 -11.65 11.66 -1.82
C GLY A 987 -12.47 10.66 -2.66
N ARG A 988 -13.55 10.10 -2.11
CA ARG A 988 -14.33 9.01 -2.71
C ARG A 988 -15.18 9.42 -3.92
N VAL A 989 -15.41 8.45 -4.80
CA VAL A 989 -16.14 8.54 -6.07
C VAL A 989 -17.59 8.10 -5.91
N LEU A 990 -18.52 8.84 -6.54
CA LEU A 990 -19.88 8.34 -6.79
C LEU A 990 -19.89 7.62 -8.13
N VAL A 991 -20.14 6.31 -8.11
CA VAL A 991 -20.27 5.48 -9.33
C VAL A 991 -21.74 5.46 -9.76
N LEU A 992 -22.00 5.55 -11.06
CA LEU A 992 -23.34 5.46 -11.64
C LEU A 992 -23.30 4.58 -12.89
N SER A 993 -24.33 3.77 -13.09
CA SER A 993 -24.34 2.70 -14.10
C SER A 993 -23.31 1.59 -13.80
N HIS A 994 -23.17 0.67 -14.74
CA HIS A 994 -22.18 -0.40 -14.84
C HIS A 994 -22.15 -0.86 -16.31
N ASP A 995 -21.10 -1.52 -16.77
CA ASP A 995 -21.02 -2.03 -18.16
C ASP A 995 -22.12 -3.05 -18.52
N THR A 996 -22.59 -3.85 -17.56
CA THR A 996 -23.71 -4.78 -17.69
C THR A 996 -25.09 -4.13 -17.59
N ALA A 997 -25.17 -2.83 -17.27
CA ALA A 997 -26.44 -2.12 -17.13
C ALA A 997 -27.14 -1.93 -18.48
N ASP A 998 -28.44 -2.22 -18.55
CA ASP A 998 -29.25 -2.19 -19.77
C ASP A 998 -30.27 -1.02 -19.80
N ALA A 999 -30.22 -0.13 -18.81
CA ALA A 999 -31.17 0.99 -18.67
C ALA A 999 -30.56 2.23 -17.99
N THR A 1000 -31.20 3.40 -18.16
CA THR A 1000 -30.72 4.66 -17.59
C THR A 1000 -30.99 4.76 -16.09
N LEU A 1001 -29.96 5.08 -15.30
CA LEU A 1001 -30.11 5.51 -13.91
C LEU A 1001 -30.47 7.00 -13.81
N ASP A 1002 -31.53 7.34 -13.08
CA ASP A 1002 -31.97 8.71 -12.78
C ASP A 1002 -31.61 9.10 -11.34
N TRP A 1003 -30.49 9.81 -11.18
CA TRP A 1003 -30.10 10.38 -9.91
C TRP A 1003 -30.95 11.64 -9.62
N GLN A 1004 -32.01 11.46 -8.82
CA GLN A 1004 -32.95 12.52 -8.43
C GLN A 1004 -32.50 13.27 -7.18
N GLN A 1005 -31.57 12.71 -6.39
CA GLN A 1005 -31.10 13.34 -5.17
C GLN A 1005 -30.29 14.61 -5.46
N ARG A 1006 -30.68 15.75 -4.89
CA ARG A 1006 -29.88 16.97 -4.97
C ARG A 1006 -28.65 16.83 -4.10
N ILE A 1007 -27.49 17.18 -4.66
CA ILE A 1007 -26.18 17.04 -4.00
C ILE A 1007 -25.45 18.38 -3.96
N SER A 1008 -24.76 18.64 -2.85
CA SER A 1008 -23.88 19.79 -2.64
C SER A 1008 -22.43 19.30 -2.62
N LEU A 1009 -21.60 19.79 -3.54
CA LEU A 1009 -20.19 19.39 -3.67
C LEU A 1009 -19.33 19.75 -2.44
N ALA A 1010 -19.86 20.59 -1.55
CA ALA A 1010 -19.25 20.98 -0.28
C ALA A 1010 -17.83 21.56 -0.39
N GLY A 1011 -17.55 22.29 -1.47
CA GLY A 1011 -16.33 23.12 -1.59
C GLY A 1011 -15.03 22.38 -1.94
N ASN A 1012 -15.10 21.21 -2.59
CA ASN A 1012 -13.94 20.37 -2.90
C ASN A 1012 -14.00 19.81 -4.34
N LEU A 1013 -12.91 19.18 -4.82
CA LEU A 1013 -12.92 18.30 -5.99
C LEU A 1013 -13.82 17.08 -5.71
N ARG A 1014 -14.75 16.78 -6.62
CA ARG A 1014 -15.70 15.65 -6.54
C ARG A 1014 -15.78 14.93 -7.88
N VAL A 1015 -15.70 13.60 -7.85
CA VAL A 1015 -15.72 12.75 -9.04
C VAL A 1015 -17.06 12.01 -9.09
N ILE A 1016 -17.75 12.11 -10.23
CA ILE A 1016 -18.82 11.21 -10.62
C ILE A 1016 -18.30 10.35 -11.77
N GLN A 1017 -18.13 9.07 -11.50
CA GLN A 1017 -17.84 8.06 -12.52
C GLN A 1017 -19.16 7.59 -13.13
N VAL A 1018 -19.18 7.46 -14.45
CA VAL A 1018 -20.28 6.80 -15.16
C VAL A 1018 -19.71 5.76 -16.10
N ASP A 1019 -20.07 4.51 -15.85
CA ASP A 1019 -19.63 3.37 -16.64
C ASP A 1019 -20.57 3.14 -17.83
N ASP A 1020 -20.03 2.58 -18.91
CA ASP A 1020 -20.66 2.53 -20.24
C ASP A 1020 -21.49 1.24 -20.39
N GLY A 1021 -22.79 1.34 -20.14
CA GLY A 1021 -23.73 0.25 -20.30
C GLY A 1021 -24.33 0.21 -21.72
N SER A 1022 -25.40 -0.57 -21.92
CA SER A 1022 -26.08 -0.65 -23.22
C SER A 1022 -27.11 0.47 -23.45
N ALA A 1023 -27.18 1.47 -22.58
CA ALA A 1023 -28.17 2.55 -22.64
C ALA A 1023 -27.56 3.81 -23.28
N ALA A 1024 -28.24 4.41 -24.26
CA ALA A 1024 -27.74 5.63 -24.94
C ALA A 1024 -27.53 6.85 -24.00
N ILE A 1025 -28.08 6.78 -22.79
CA ILE A 1025 -27.73 7.62 -21.64
C ILE A 1025 -27.66 6.66 -20.45
N ASP A 1026 -26.48 6.41 -19.92
CA ASP A 1026 -26.25 5.47 -18.80
C ASP A 1026 -26.74 6.04 -17.48
N ALA A 1027 -26.41 7.30 -17.22
CA ALA A 1027 -26.83 8.01 -16.03
C ALA A 1027 -27.36 9.41 -16.40
N LYS A 1028 -28.37 9.87 -15.66
CA LYS A 1028 -28.84 11.25 -15.73
C LYS A 1028 -29.00 11.87 -14.35
N MET A 1029 -28.71 13.16 -14.27
CA MET A 1029 -28.84 14.00 -13.09
C MET A 1029 -30.05 14.92 -13.27
N SER A 1030 -31.19 14.49 -12.72
CA SER A 1030 -32.39 15.32 -12.55
C SER A 1030 -32.42 16.00 -11.18
N GLY A 1031 -31.66 15.48 -10.21
CA GLY A 1031 -31.21 16.23 -9.05
C GLY A 1031 -30.25 17.36 -9.47
N ILE A 1032 -30.38 18.53 -8.85
CA ILE A 1032 -29.44 19.65 -9.05
C ILE A 1032 -28.17 19.40 -8.23
N ILE A 1033 -27.03 19.57 -8.89
CA ILE A 1033 -25.70 19.68 -8.29
C ILE A 1033 -25.45 21.14 -7.91
N ALA A 1034 -25.11 21.38 -6.65
CA ALA A 1034 -24.97 22.69 -6.00
C ALA A 1034 -23.70 22.77 -5.13
N GLY A 1035 -23.54 23.86 -4.39
CA GLY A 1035 -22.47 24.05 -3.40
C GLY A 1035 -21.29 24.91 -3.88
N GLY A 1036 -20.43 25.31 -2.93
CA GLY A 1036 -19.32 26.23 -3.17
C GLY A 1036 -19.72 27.72 -3.18
N SER A 1037 -18.74 28.60 -3.46
CA SER A 1037 -18.96 30.04 -3.57
C SER A 1037 -17.97 30.69 -4.56
N SER A 1038 -18.12 31.99 -4.84
CA SER A 1038 -17.17 32.71 -5.69
C SER A 1038 -15.75 32.62 -5.12
N GLY A 1039 -14.77 32.27 -5.95
CA GLY A 1039 -13.36 32.11 -5.58
C GLY A 1039 -12.97 30.75 -4.99
N THR A 1040 -13.88 29.78 -4.84
CA THR A 1040 -13.53 28.42 -4.39
C THR A 1040 -13.03 27.56 -5.54
N THR A 1041 -11.93 26.83 -5.33
CA THR A 1041 -11.26 25.94 -6.31
C THR A 1041 -11.92 24.55 -6.41
N ASN A 1042 -13.25 24.51 -6.41
CA ASN A 1042 -13.96 23.22 -6.54
C ASN A 1042 -13.86 22.74 -7.98
N ILE A 1043 -13.95 21.43 -8.17
CA ILE A 1043 -13.97 20.80 -9.47
C ILE A 1043 -15.08 19.75 -9.45
N PHE A 1044 -16.03 19.86 -10.36
CA PHE A 1044 -16.88 18.74 -10.74
C PHE A 1044 -16.14 17.95 -11.83
N SER A 1045 -15.80 16.69 -11.56
CA SER A 1045 -15.15 15.80 -12.53
C SER A 1045 -16.08 14.68 -12.97
N LYS A 1046 -16.22 14.49 -14.28
CA LYS A 1046 -16.87 13.33 -14.91
C LYS A 1046 -15.80 12.35 -15.40
N SER A 1047 -15.83 11.11 -14.90
CA SER A 1047 -14.96 10.00 -15.32
C SER A 1047 -15.79 8.79 -15.81
N GLY A 1048 -15.12 7.71 -16.24
CA GLY A 1048 -15.75 6.54 -16.87
C GLY A 1048 -16.16 6.81 -18.33
N ALA A 1049 -16.34 5.74 -19.12
CA ALA A 1049 -16.65 5.85 -20.55
C ALA A 1049 -18.11 6.27 -20.84
N GLY A 1050 -19.04 6.00 -19.93
CA GLY A 1050 -20.47 6.18 -20.15
C GLY A 1050 -20.93 7.64 -20.25
N THR A 1051 -22.19 7.81 -20.64
CA THR A 1051 -22.85 9.09 -20.89
C THR A 1051 -23.60 9.59 -19.64
N LEU A 1052 -23.21 10.76 -19.14
CA LEU A 1052 -23.90 11.47 -18.06
C LEU A 1052 -24.75 12.63 -18.59
N ALA A 1053 -26.08 12.55 -18.50
CA ALA A 1053 -26.97 13.64 -18.90
C ALA A 1053 -27.38 14.56 -17.75
N PHE A 1054 -27.04 15.83 -17.82
CA PHE A 1054 -27.58 16.89 -16.96
C PHE A 1054 -28.95 17.32 -17.46
N THR A 1055 -30.02 16.87 -16.80
CA THR A 1055 -31.41 17.23 -17.17
C THR A 1055 -31.97 18.36 -16.30
N ALA A 1056 -31.35 18.63 -15.15
CA ALA A 1056 -31.58 19.83 -14.36
C ALA A 1056 -30.59 20.97 -14.67
N GLN A 1057 -30.93 22.19 -14.25
CA GLN A 1057 -30.02 23.33 -14.31
C GLN A 1057 -29.13 23.36 -13.05
N ASN A 1058 -27.84 23.07 -13.21
CA ASN A 1058 -26.91 23.02 -12.08
C ASN A 1058 -26.54 24.42 -11.56
N THR A 1059 -26.01 24.48 -10.33
CA THR A 1059 -25.71 25.74 -9.61
C THR A 1059 -24.40 25.73 -8.80
N TYR A 1060 -23.63 24.65 -8.84
CA TYR A 1060 -22.33 24.54 -8.16
C TYR A 1060 -21.32 25.60 -8.62
N TRP A 1061 -20.45 26.06 -7.72
CA TRP A 1061 -19.28 26.87 -8.07
C TRP A 1061 -18.08 25.97 -8.34
N GLY A 1062 -17.16 26.42 -9.18
CA GLY A 1062 -15.95 25.67 -9.54
C GLY A 1062 -15.98 25.09 -10.95
N GLU A 1063 -14.85 24.54 -11.37
CA GLU A 1063 -14.61 23.99 -12.72
C GLU A 1063 -15.51 22.81 -13.07
N THR A 1064 -15.78 22.65 -14.36
CA THR A 1064 -16.39 21.45 -14.94
C THR A 1064 -15.32 20.72 -15.77
N LEU A 1065 -14.77 19.64 -15.23
CA LEU A 1065 -13.80 18.76 -15.90
C LEU A 1065 -14.52 17.52 -16.45
N ILE A 1066 -14.28 17.20 -17.71
CA ILE A 1066 -14.79 15.99 -18.37
C ILE A 1066 -13.56 15.15 -18.76
N ASN A 1067 -13.22 14.18 -17.91
CA ASN A 1067 -11.99 13.39 -18.01
C ASN A 1067 -12.15 12.19 -18.95
N SER A 1068 -13.37 11.65 -19.09
CA SER A 1068 -13.68 10.54 -20.00
C SER A 1068 -15.18 10.46 -20.30
N GLY A 1069 -15.51 9.83 -21.43
CA GLY A 1069 -16.87 9.59 -21.88
C GLY A 1069 -17.59 10.88 -22.28
N THR A 1070 -18.92 10.86 -22.19
CA THR A 1070 -19.76 12.01 -22.58
C THR A 1070 -20.40 12.69 -21.37
N LEU A 1071 -20.25 14.01 -21.25
CA LEU A 1071 -21.15 14.85 -20.44
C LEU A 1071 -22.17 15.50 -21.38
N MET A 1072 -23.45 15.22 -21.20
CA MET A 1072 -24.52 15.68 -22.07
C MET A 1072 -25.40 16.74 -21.39
N ILE A 1073 -25.63 17.87 -22.06
CA ILE A 1073 -26.58 18.90 -21.62
C ILE A 1073 -27.97 18.57 -22.17
N GLY A 1074 -28.88 18.13 -21.30
CA GLY A 1074 -30.23 17.68 -21.64
C GLY A 1074 -30.32 16.21 -22.09
N ASP A 1075 -31.54 15.71 -22.23
CA ASP A 1075 -31.90 14.34 -22.66
C ASP A 1075 -32.90 14.35 -23.85
N GLY A 1076 -32.86 15.41 -24.67
CA GLY A 1076 -33.84 15.73 -25.70
C GLY A 1076 -34.91 16.72 -25.23
N GLY A 1077 -35.04 16.94 -23.91
CA GLY A 1077 -35.92 17.95 -23.32
C GLY A 1077 -35.53 19.40 -23.62
N ALA A 1078 -36.29 20.34 -23.05
CA ALA A 1078 -36.04 21.79 -23.09
C ALA A 1078 -35.37 22.32 -21.80
N VAL A 1079 -34.75 21.42 -21.02
CA VAL A 1079 -34.07 21.69 -19.74
C VAL A 1079 -32.72 20.96 -19.70
N GLY A 1080 -31.93 21.16 -18.66
CA GLY A 1080 -30.56 20.67 -18.55
C GLY A 1080 -29.51 21.76 -18.78
N GLY A 1081 -28.52 21.86 -17.90
CA GLY A 1081 -27.48 22.89 -17.97
C GLY A 1081 -26.28 22.62 -17.07
N ILE A 1082 -25.10 22.98 -17.55
CA ILE A 1082 -23.92 23.19 -16.71
C ILE A 1082 -24.18 24.39 -15.80
N SER A 1083 -23.47 24.48 -14.68
CA SER A 1083 -23.67 25.57 -13.72
C SER A 1083 -23.32 26.94 -14.31
N GLN A 1084 -24.20 27.93 -14.12
CA GLN A 1084 -23.91 29.34 -14.40
C GLN A 1084 -22.78 29.93 -13.54
N ASN A 1085 -22.28 29.18 -12.56
CA ASN A 1085 -21.20 29.58 -11.66
C ASN A 1085 -19.86 28.87 -11.98
N THR A 1086 -19.80 28.05 -13.04
CA THR A 1086 -18.51 27.51 -13.51
C THR A 1086 -17.64 28.63 -14.11
N PRO A 1087 -16.34 28.73 -13.78
CA PRO A 1087 -15.41 29.66 -14.40
C PRO A 1087 -14.76 29.10 -15.68
N ILE A 1088 -14.68 27.76 -15.82
CA ILE A 1088 -14.01 27.06 -16.93
C ILE A 1088 -14.66 25.69 -17.17
N ILE A 1089 -14.70 25.27 -18.43
CA ILE A 1089 -15.09 23.92 -18.84
C ILE A 1089 -13.92 23.31 -19.60
N THR A 1090 -13.43 22.17 -19.11
CA THR A 1090 -12.25 21.47 -19.63
C THR A 1090 -12.68 20.07 -20.09
N VAL A 1091 -12.37 19.72 -21.34
CA VAL A 1091 -12.69 18.44 -21.97
C VAL A 1091 -11.37 17.75 -22.31
N GLU A 1092 -11.09 16.61 -21.70
CA GLU A 1092 -9.81 15.89 -21.86
C GLU A 1092 -9.78 15.04 -23.16
N PRO A 1093 -8.61 14.59 -23.63
CA PRO A 1093 -8.49 13.74 -24.81
C PRO A 1093 -9.46 12.55 -24.82
N GLY A 1094 -10.23 12.40 -25.90
CA GLY A 1094 -11.21 11.31 -26.05
C GLY A 1094 -12.54 11.53 -25.33
N ALA A 1095 -12.67 12.53 -24.45
CA ALA A 1095 -13.93 12.91 -23.82
C ALA A 1095 -14.75 13.86 -24.72
N VAL A 1096 -16.05 13.96 -24.46
CA VAL A 1096 -17.00 14.77 -25.25
C VAL A 1096 -17.93 15.59 -24.36
N LEU A 1097 -18.07 16.88 -24.67
CA LEU A 1097 -19.20 17.70 -24.23
C LEU A 1097 -20.31 17.66 -25.29
N ALA A 1098 -21.45 17.05 -24.97
CA ALA A 1098 -22.59 16.94 -25.85
C ALA A 1098 -23.74 17.89 -25.47
N VAL A 1099 -24.54 18.32 -26.44
CA VAL A 1099 -25.81 19.03 -26.22
C VAL A 1099 -26.97 18.27 -26.86
N ASN A 1100 -27.91 17.84 -26.02
CA ASN A 1100 -29.14 17.15 -26.41
C ASN A 1100 -30.36 17.90 -25.90
N ARG A 1101 -30.70 19.00 -26.57
CA ARG A 1101 -31.88 19.82 -26.25
C ARG A 1101 -32.75 20.01 -27.49
N SER A 1102 -34.07 20.09 -27.30
CA SER A 1102 -35.05 20.34 -28.36
C SER A 1102 -35.33 21.82 -28.63
N ASN A 1103 -34.88 22.72 -27.76
CA ASN A 1103 -34.99 24.17 -27.94
C ASN A 1103 -33.62 24.82 -28.18
N THR A 1104 -33.58 26.14 -28.37
CA THR A 1104 -32.32 26.87 -28.52
C THR A 1104 -31.51 26.90 -27.22
N LEU A 1105 -30.24 26.52 -27.27
CA LEU A 1105 -29.24 26.75 -26.23
C LEU A 1105 -28.22 27.78 -26.75
N THR A 1106 -28.00 28.87 -26.02
CA THR A 1106 -27.03 29.90 -26.41
C THR A 1106 -25.87 29.92 -25.41
N GLN A 1107 -24.64 29.78 -25.91
CA GLN A 1107 -23.43 29.92 -25.10
C GLN A 1107 -23.32 31.36 -24.56
N GLY A 1108 -22.80 31.53 -23.34
CA GLY A 1108 -22.82 32.80 -22.61
C GLY A 1108 -24.06 32.98 -21.73
N THR A 1109 -24.97 31.99 -21.69
CA THR A 1109 -26.17 32.00 -20.83
C THR A 1109 -26.07 30.98 -19.69
N ASN A 1110 -27.06 30.93 -18.80
CA ASN A 1110 -27.00 30.17 -17.55
C ASN A 1110 -26.73 28.66 -17.73
N ALA A 1111 -27.18 28.05 -18.84
CA ALA A 1111 -27.05 26.61 -19.07
C ALA A 1111 -25.71 26.18 -19.72
N LEU A 1112 -25.00 27.13 -20.35
CA LEU A 1112 -23.66 26.96 -20.91
C LEU A 1112 -23.01 28.35 -20.98
N LYS A 1113 -22.26 28.73 -19.94
CA LYS A 1113 -21.88 30.14 -19.71
C LYS A 1113 -20.50 30.54 -20.26
N VAL A 1114 -19.54 29.63 -20.21
CA VAL A 1114 -18.13 29.94 -20.50
C VAL A 1114 -17.66 29.28 -21.81
N ALA A 1115 -16.44 29.62 -22.23
CA ALA A 1115 -15.77 28.93 -23.32
C ALA A 1115 -15.44 27.48 -22.93
N ILE A 1116 -15.44 26.61 -23.94
CA ILE A 1116 -15.06 25.20 -23.85
C ILE A 1116 -13.58 25.10 -24.23
N THR A 1117 -12.80 24.34 -23.45
CA THR A 1117 -11.33 24.23 -23.56
C THR A 1117 -10.88 22.77 -23.40
N GLY A 1118 -9.63 22.45 -23.75
CA GLY A 1118 -9.05 21.10 -23.58
C GLY A 1118 -9.10 20.23 -24.85
N ASP A 1119 -8.37 19.12 -24.87
CA ASP A 1119 -8.12 18.38 -26.12
C ASP A 1119 -9.29 17.49 -26.60
N GLY A 1120 -10.38 17.44 -25.84
CA GLY A 1120 -11.60 16.68 -26.15
C GLY A 1120 -12.54 17.33 -27.17
N GLY A 1121 -13.64 16.64 -27.49
CA GLY A 1121 -14.59 17.00 -28.55
C GLY A 1121 -15.87 17.69 -28.09
N PHE A 1122 -16.63 18.22 -29.05
CA PHE A 1122 -17.95 18.82 -28.84
C PHE A 1122 -19.00 18.26 -29.81
N THR A 1123 -20.17 17.85 -29.31
CA THR A 1123 -21.22 17.22 -30.12
C THR A 1123 -22.59 17.88 -29.95
N GLN A 1124 -23.21 18.29 -31.06
CA GLN A 1124 -24.63 18.66 -31.10
C GLN A 1124 -25.46 17.44 -31.55
N THR A 1125 -26.26 16.88 -30.63
CA THR A 1125 -27.09 15.68 -30.88
C THR A 1125 -28.59 15.91 -30.62
N GLY A 1126 -28.96 17.07 -30.06
CA GLY A 1126 -30.36 17.46 -29.88
C GLY A 1126 -31.02 18.02 -31.13
N SER A 1127 -32.34 17.88 -31.24
CA SER A 1127 -33.14 18.41 -32.36
C SER A 1127 -33.26 19.95 -32.40
N GLY A 1128 -32.84 20.63 -31.33
CA GLY A 1128 -32.83 22.09 -31.22
C GLY A 1128 -31.64 22.76 -31.93
N ASN A 1129 -31.37 24.01 -31.53
CA ASN A 1129 -30.30 24.83 -32.10
C ASN A 1129 -29.31 25.26 -31.00
N THR A 1130 -28.06 24.83 -31.09
CA THR A 1130 -27.00 25.34 -30.20
C THR A 1130 -26.27 26.48 -30.86
N VAL A 1131 -26.18 27.63 -30.17
CA VAL A 1131 -25.52 28.84 -30.65
C VAL A 1131 -24.24 29.06 -29.87
N LEU A 1132 -23.08 28.83 -30.49
CA LEU A 1132 -21.77 29.14 -29.89
C LEU A 1132 -21.46 30.64 -30.08
N MET A 1133 -21.06 31.31 -29.01
CA MET A 1133 -20.94 32.78 -28.94
C MET A 1133 -19.58 33.24 -28.40
N LEU A 1134 -18.79 32.33 -27.84
CA LEU A 1134 -17.48 32.60 -27.23
C LEU A 1134 -16.40 31.87 -28.02
N ALA A 1135 -15.16 32.37 -27.97
CA ALA A 1135 -14.02 31.70 -28.55
C ALA A 1135 -13.72 30.42 -27.76
N ASN A 1136 -13.98 29.27 -28.37
CA ASN A 1136 -13.69 27.96 -27.79
C ASN A 1136 -12.31 27.50 -28.26
N THR A 1137 -11.56 26.85 -27.38
CA THR A 1137 -10.16 26.45 -27.61
C THR A 1137 -9.95 24.96 -27.36
N TYR A 1138 -11.00 24.16 -27.55
CA TYR A 1138 -10.85 22.71 -27.53
C TYR A 1138 -10.17 22.22 -28.83
N ILE A 1139 -9.57 21.03 -28.84
CA ILE A 1139 -8.85 20.54 -30.05
C ILE A 1139 -9.56 19.36 -30.72
N GLY A 1140 -10.39 18.61 -29.98
CA GLY A 1140 -11.13 17.47 -30.51
C GLY A 1140 -12.24 17.84 -31.51
N PRO A 1141 -12.84 16.83 -32.16
CA PRO A 1141 -13.78 17.04 -33.26
C PRO A 1141 -15.04 17.80 -32.82
N THR A 1142 -15.57 18.60 -33.74
CA THR A 1142 -16.92 19.20 -33.63
C THR A 1142 -17.90 18.40 -34.47
N THR A 1143 -18.83 17.70 -33.82
CA THR A 1143 -19.79 16.79 -34.47
C THR A 1143 -21.21 17.36 -34.40
N VAL A 1144 -22.00 17.15 -35.45
CA VAL A 1144 -23.43 17.53 -35.50
C VAL A 1144 -24.25 16.34 -35.99
N ASP A 1145 -24.81 15.59 -35.05
CA ASP A 1145 -25.61 14.38 -35.33
C ASP A 1145 -27.09 14.72 -35.59
N ALA A 1146 -27.60 15.80 -34.99
CA ALA A 1146 -28.96 16.29 -35.21
C ALA A 1146 -29.11 17.81 -34.99
N GLY A 1147 -30.26 18.35 -35.38
CA GLY A 1147 -30.62 19.75 -35.11
C GLY A 1147 -29.77 20.76 -35.87
N THR A 1148 -29.27 21.79 -35.17
CA THR A 1148 -28.45 22.85 -35.78
C THR A 1148 -27.36 23.33 -34.81
N LEU A 1149 -26.16 23.58 -35.34
CA LEU A 1149 -25.09 24.30 -34.65
C LEU A 1149 -24.89 25.65 -35.34
N THR A 1150 -25.23 26.73 -34.67
CA THR A 1150 -25.10 28.12 -35.16
C THR A 1150 -23.81 28.74 -34.61
N LEU A 1151 -22.98 29.30 -35.49
CA LEU A 1151 -21.80 30.07 -35.09
C LEU A 1151 -22.19 31.55 -34.96
N GLY A 1152 -22.34 32.03 -33.73
CA GLY A 1152 -22.89 33.35 -33.41
C GLY A 1152 -21.87 34.50 -33.31
N ALA A 1153 -20.57 34.17 -33.35
CA ALA A 1153 -19.48 35.14 -33.47
C ALA A 1153 -18.33 34.56 -34.32
N ALA A 1154 -17.32 35.37 -34.63
CA ALA A 1154 -16.11 34.90 -35.31
C ALA A 1154 -15.17 34.16 -34.32
N GLY A 1155 -14.48 33.12 -34.79
CA GLY A 1155 -13.54 32.35 -33.96
C GLY A 1155 -14.19 31.54 -32.83
N VAL A 1156 -15.48 31.19 -32.95
CA VAL A 1156 -16.20 30.39 -31.95
C VAL A 1156 -15.96 28.88 -32.06
N LEU A 1157 -15.41 28.42 -33.19
CA LEU A 1157 -14.79 27.12 -33.31
C LEU A 1157 -13.26 27.30 -33.25
N PRO A 1158 -12.52 26.27 -32.82
CA PRO A 1158 -11.06 26.27 -32.88
C PRO A 1158 -10.58 26.40 -34.33
N ASP A 1159 -9.44 27.06 -34.55
CA ASP A 1159 -8.73 26.98 -35.82
C ASP A 1159 -8.11 25.56 -35.95
N ALA A 1160 -8.35 24.91 -37.10
CA ALA A 1160 -7.99 23.51 -37.37
C ALA A 1160 -6.55 23.31 -37.88
#